data_AF-A0A518HI36-F1
#
_entry.id   AF-A0A518HI36-F1
#
_cell.length_a   1.000
_cell.length_b   1.000
_cell.length_c   1.000
_cell.angle_alpha   90.00
_cell.angle_beta   90.00
_cell.angle_gamma   90.00
#
_symmetry.space_group_name_H-M   'P 1'
#
loop_
_entity.id
_entity.type
_entity.pdbx_description
1 polymer ?
#
loop_
_entity_poly.entity_id
_entity_poly.type
_entity_poly.pdbx_seq_one_letter_code
_entity_poly.pdbx_strand_id
1 'polypeptide(L)'
;MRCMRSTFVLLCVLCSQMLASPAADAVDVLASAVLAPGEQLYGIATIELPLAAPIIGQAPRPLTVSSDSGRVFYPVSEDVEARIIPPSERPVPQPGNGRLLGRLGNLLREITDTDAPTSQIIARRATFLFKGETPLRVRVADGLGDVGVYELKPTRDATVYRVALARWWNTYAANAKEQIDAGDYPPWVESYLVAMLSGRTDNALPTWFTETTDHGDPLWATLKYLGGAEAVTQEVFRRTSAGLTDVNLPAKQRHDVAAMVALPAGPRWKAPTLGPIDESVVTEPIATRVPTECFYLRFGQFSNYLWFLDLAAEYGGDVGRMVKLRGTEVQATAQFQRQISVKINQLSRTLGPTVVLDQAVIGRDLFTSDGASMGVILKSANAFLLRSSLSSDRSNRARGDEAVTLKTVKIAGRDVSFLSSADNSVRSFLAEDDGYFLITNSKTLVRRFFEVGQSGESLAATDSFRLSRSLVPTTRDDTIFAYFSPEMLQGLVSPQYLIELRRRSRAESDVALVHLARLAATAEGVSADGDWGLGVEELIEKGFLPLSFGNRSDGSGVISVGDQVIDTLRGVRGTFVPIADIEIESVTQQESDWYTRIANEYSERFPQIDPIIVALRREDIPGDDTLERISIHAEIAPLTPEKYGKWAKQLGPPTSVAMRFAPDDIVSVQAHVASAQIGPPTHLFAGIKDTYPPAPDQFDGILKTYWALRELPAYLGAWPQPGALDRLPLGLGRGRPVGPGLSKLLGGLYRYSGGGFSVLSFQPEILNATLPFLEATDVGQPATARGRVGSLLGSQLEGWVNNELYQNAAQASRAGAEFLNLFSEQLHVGPDEAIEQVTLVLGVPLQCPLGGRYEYDPIEKRWQSTAWNGNEPLPTPPADYVAPLLNWFRGGTFTMTQYSDRLVADVEITVARGLVTE
;
A
#
# COMPACT_ATOMS: atom_id res chain seq x y z
N MET A 1 -32.41 56.33 -72.35
CA MET A 1 -31.76 57.64 -72.58
C MET A 1 -31.26 58.18 -71.25
N ARG A 2 -29.93 58.33 -71.14
CA ARG A 2 -29.16 59.26 -70.29
C ARG A 2 -29.27 59.24 -68.75
N CYS A 3 -28.05 59.34 -68.18
CA CYS A 3 -27.64 59.85 -66.87
C CYS A 3 -27.64 58.82 -65.71
N MET A 4 -26.51 58.26 -65.25
CA MET A 4 -25.23 58.84 -64.80
C MET A 4 -25.39 59.73 -63.56
N ARG A 5 -25.29 59.13 -62.37
CA ARG A 5 -24.60 59.62 -61.15
C ARG A 5 -24.87 58.68 -59.96
N SER A 6 -23.84 58.52 -59.11
CA SER A 6 -23.87 57.97 -57.74
C SER A 6 -23.50 56.50 -57.55
N THR A 7 -22.27 56.14 -57.95
CA THR A 7 -21.58 54.92 -57.51
C THR A 7 -20.27 55.32 -56.84
N PHE A 8 -20.27 55.77 -55.56
CA PHE A 8 -19.03 56.00 -54.79
C PHE A 8 -19.25 56.27 -53.27
N VAL A 9 -20.00 55.44 -52.51
CA VAL A 9 -19.93 55.42 -51.01
C VAL A 9 -20.23 54.01 -50.44
N LEU A 10 -19.75 52.95 -51.10
CA LEU A 10 -19.95 51.57 -50.63
C LEU A 10 -18.61 50.83 -50.50
N LEU A 11 -17.65 51.45 -49.78
CA LEU A 11 -16.39 50.81 -49.39
C LEU A 11 -15.71 51.58 -48.23
N CYS A 12 -16.40 51.80 -47.09
CA CYS A 12 -15.75 52.32 -45.87
C CYS A 12 -16.51 52.08 -44.53
N VAL A 13 -17.56 51.23 -44.49
CA VAL A 13 -18.32 50.95 -43.25
C VAL A 13 -18.18 49.48 -42.79
N LEU A 14 -17.22 48.74 -43.35
CA LEU A 14 -17.01 47.31 -43.06
C LEU A 14 -15.69 46.98 -42.34
N CYS A 15 -15.01 47.96 -41.72
CA CYS A 15 -13.71 47.75 -41.05
C CYS A 15 -13.58 48.37 -39.65
N SER A 16 -14.66 48.43 -38.86
CA SER A 16 -14.57 48.96 -37.47
C SER A 16 -15.40 48.21 -36.43
N GLN A 17 -15.70 46.92 -36.66
CA GLN A 17 -16.31 46.03 -35.65
C GLN A 17 -15.50 44.76 -35.36
N MET A 18 -14.17 44.85 -35.46
CA MET A 18 -13.25 43.87 -34.87
C MET A 18 -12.14 44.63 -34.17
N LEU A 19 -12.40 45.04 -32.93
CA LEU A 19 -11.47 45.42 -31.85
C LEU A 19 -12.33 46.07 -30.74
N ALA A 20 -13.17 45.26 -30.11
CA ALA A 20 -13.76 45.59 -28.83
C ALA A 20 -13.79 44.29 -28.05
N SER A 21 -12.64 43.91 -27.51
CA SER A 21 -12.61 43.05 -26.33
C SER A 21 -13.55 43.69 -25.30
N PRO A 22 -14.43 42.93 -24.62
CA PRO A 22 -15.04 43.46 -23.43
C PRO A 22 -13.87 43.74 -22.48
N ALA A 23 -13.62 45.03 -22.21
CA ALA A 23 -12.80 45.40 -21.08
C ALA A 23 -13.55 44.86 -19.86
N ALA A 24 -13.12 43.70 -19.37
CA ALA A 24 -13.44 43.26 -18.02
C ALA A 24 -13.04 44.42 -17.11
N ASP A 25 -13.95 44.84 -16.21
CA ASP A 25 -13.59 45.76 -15.13
C ASP A 25 -12.29 45.23 -14.51
N ALA A 26 -11.25 46.07 -14.47
CA ALA A 26 -9.97 45.70 -13.89
C ALA A 26 -10.19 45.50 -12.39
N VAL A 27 -10.40 44.25 -12.00
CA VAL A 27 -10.41 43.87 -10.60
C VAL A 27 -8.96 43.91 -10.14
N ASP A 28 -8.61 44.88 -9.29
CA ASP A 28 -7.24 45.11 -8.86
C ASP A 28 -6.66 43.85 -8.21
N VAL A 29 -5.64 43.26 -8.84
CA VAL A 29 -4.89 42.12 -8.28
C VAL A 29 -4.15 42.58 -7.04
N LEU A 30 -4.39 41.91 -5.92
CA LEU A 30 -3.73 42.21 -4.65
C LEU A 30 -2.43 41.42 -4.56
N ALA A 31 -1.32 42.10 -4.84
CA ALA A 31 0.01 41.53 -4.91
C ALA A 31 0.92 42.18 -3.87
N SER A 32 1.46 41.41 -2.93
CA SER A 32 2.34 41.91 -1.87
C SER A 32 3.50 40.96 -1.58
N ALA A 33 4.63 41.53 -1.18
CA ALA A 33 5.79 40.79 -0.68
C ALA A 33 6.34 41.49 0.56
N VAL A 34 6.55 40.72 1.62
CA VAL A 34 7.01 41.22 2.91
C VAL A 34 8.23 40.44 3.36
N LEU A 35 9.33 41.15 3.63
CA LEU A 35 10.58 40.60 4.15
C LEU A 35 10.40 40.17 5.60
N ALA A 36 11.13 39.12 5.96
CA ALA A 36 11.17 38.63 7.33
C ALA A 36 11.81 39.65 8.29
N PRO A 37 11.34 39.74 9.54
CA PRO A 37 12.03 40.48 10.58
C PRO A 37 13.24 39.68 11.11
N GLY A 38 14.36 40.36 11.41
CA GLY A 38 15.51 39.75 12.08
C GLY A 38 16.29 38.77 11.20
N GLU A 39 16.66 37.61 11.77
CA GLU A 39 17.48 36.55 11.16
C GLU A 39 16.64 35.48 10.41
N GLN A 40 15.34 35.71 10.25
CA GLN A 40 14.43 34.77 9.62
C GLN A 40 14.71 34.62 8.11
N LEU A 41 14.76 33.38 7.63
CA LEU A 41 15.30 33.03 6.32
C LEU A 41 14.43 33.45 5.12
N TYR A 42 13.10 33.44 5.28
CA TYR A 42 12.16 33.63 4.19
C TYR A 42 11.30 34.88 4.38
N GLY A 43 11.25 35.72 3.34
CA GLY A 43 10.13 36.62 3.13
C GLY A 43 8.89 35.84 2.68
N ILE A 44 7.72 36.47 2.77
CA ILE A 44 6.45 35.89 2.33
C ILE A 44 5.76 36.80 1.32
N ALA A 45 5.22 36.20 0.27
CA ALA A 45 4.51 36.89 -0.78
C ALA A 45 3.13 36.29 -1.00
N THR A 46 2.18 37.14 -1.34
CA THR A 46 0.79 36.78 -1.62
C THR A 46 0.35 37.48 -2.90
N ILE A 47 -0.25 36.70 -3.81
CA ILE A 47 -0.93 37.18 -5.01
C ILE A 47 -2.37 36.68 -4.93
N GLU A 48 -3.31 37.59 -4.76
CA GLU A 48 -4.74 37.30 -4.76
C GLU A 48 -5.39 37.87 -6.01
N LEU A 49 -6.06 36.98 -6.74
CA LEU A 49 -6.69 37.17 -8.03
C LEU A 49 -8.20 37.16 -7.83
N PRO A 50 -8.86 38.32 -7.66
CA PRO A 50 -10.28 38.33 -7.43
C PRO A 50 -11.01 38.05 -8.75
N LEU A 51 -12.05 37.23 -8.67
CA LEU A 51 -12.77 36.72 -9.84
C LEU A 51 -13.85 37.72 -10.26
N ALA A 52 -13.85 38.09 -11.54
CA ALA A 52 -14.88 38.98 -12.10
C ALA A 52 -16.30 38.39 -11.99
N ALA A 53 -16.41 37.06 -12.00
CA ALA A 53 -17.64 36.32 -11.72
C ALA A 53 -17.34 35.22 -10.68
N PRO A 54 -18.08 35.15 -9.56
CA PRO A 54 -17.89 34.10 -8.58
C PRO A 54 -18.15 32.72 -9.18
N ILE A 55 -17.32 31.73 -8.82
CA ILE A 55 -17.50 30.33 -9.25
C ILE A 55 -18.35 29.62 -8.20
N ILE A 56 -19.36 28.88 -8.65
CA ILE A 56 -20.28 28.11 -7.81
C ILE A 56 -20.24 26.67 -8.30
N GLY A 57 -20.01 25.71 -7.40
CA GLY A 57 -19.91 24.29 -7.74
C GLY A 57 -18.46 23.80 -7.75
N GLN A 58 -18.03 23.17 -8.84
CA GLN A 58 -16.72 22.52 -8.92
C GLN A 58 -15.57 23.54 -8.77
N ALA A 59 -14.68 23.27 -7.82
CA ALA A 59 -13.51 24.12 -7.57
C ALA A 59 -12.60 24.15 -8.81
N PRO A 60 -12.04 25.33 -9.16
CA PRO A 60 -11.03 25.43 -10.20
C PRO A 60 -9.76 24.66 -9.80
N ARG A 61 -8.93 24.33 -10.79
CA ARG A 61 -7.61 23.71 -10.53
C ARG A 61 -6.75 24.62 -9.62
N PRO A 62 -5.81 24.11 -8.82
CA PRO A 62 -4.91 24.95 -8.04
C PRO A 62 -4.08 25.91 -8.91
N LEU A 63 -3.72 27.07 -8.34
CA LEU A 63 -2.75 27.99 -8.96
C LEU A 63 -1.33 27.43 -8.81
N THR A 64 -0.54 27.52 -9.88
CA THR A 64 0.91 27.25 -9.83
C THR A 64 1.69 28.55 -9.88
N VAL A 65 2.82 28.58 -9.18
CA VAL A 65 3.67 29.76 -9.06
C VAL A 65 5.07 29.41 -9.53
N SER A 66 5.60 30.18 -10.48
CA SER A 66 6.97 30.01 -10.98
C SER A 66 7.69 31.35 -11.08
N SER A 67 9.02 31.31 -11.09
CA SER A 67 9.87 32.51 -11.12
C SER A 67 11.15 32.24 -11.88
N ASP A 68 11.49 33.12 -12.82
CA ASP A 68 12.73 33.04 -13.60
C ASP A 68 13.98 33.28 -12.71
N SER A 69 13.80 33.83 -11.50
CA SER A 69 14.90 34.11 -10.58
C SER A 69 15.26 32.96 -9.65
N GLY A 70 14.49 31.86 -9.63
CA GLY A 70 14.73 30.72 -8.73
C GLY A 70 14.60 31.05 -7.23
N ARG A 71 13.99 32.18 -6.89
CA ARG A 71 13.88 32.70 -5.51
C ARG A 71 12.54 32.45 -4.82
N VAL A 72 11.64 31.70 -5.46
CA VAL A 72 10.29 31.38 -4.96
C VAL A 72 10.28 29.95 -4.48
N PHE A 73 9.70 29.69 -3.31
CA PHE A 73 9.72 28.39 -2.66
C PHE A 73 8.38 28.08 -1.99
N TYR A 74 8.04 26.80 -1.93
CA TYR A 74 6.91 26.24 -1.17
C TYR A 74 5.57 26.97 -1.43
N PRO A 75 5.14 27.11 -2.70
CA PRO A 75 3.89 27.77 -3.02
C PRO A 75 2.68 26.94 -2.55
N VAL A 76 1.64 27.65 -2.12
CA VAL A 76 0.31 27.11 -1.84
C VAL A 76 -0.76 27.93 -2.54
N SER A 77 -1.78 27.24 -3.01
CA SER A 77 -2.99 27.84 -3.57
C SER A 77 -4.15 27.64 -2.62
N GLU A 78 -5.00 28.65 -2.47
CA GLU A 78 -6.28 28.57 -1.78
C GLU A 78 -7.35 29.36 -2.53
N ASP A 79 -8.58 28.86 -2.50
CA ASP A 79 -9.74 29.55 -3.01
C ASP A 79 -10.38 30.37 -1.90
N VAL A 80 -10.65 31.65 -2.16
CA VAL A 80 -11.29 32.57 -1.22
C VAL A 80 -12.80 32.47 -1.42
N GLU A 81 -13.46 31.86 -0.45
CA GLU A 81 -14.91 31.66 -0.48
C GLU A 81 -15.69 32.75 0.23
N ALA A 82 -16.87 33.06 -0.30
CA ALA A 82 -17.89 33.88 0.35
C ALA A 82 -19.19 33.10 0.49
N ARG A 83 -19.85 33.23 1.65
CA ARG A 83 -21.17 32.63 1.88
C ARG A 83 -22.18 33.20 0.89
N ILE A 84 -22.90 32.30 0.21
CA ILE A 84 -24.05 32.69 -0.61
C ILE A 84 -25.18 33.06 0.35
N ILE A 85 -25.55 34.35 0.38
CA ILE A 85 -26.67 34.82 1.21
C ILE A 85 -27.98 34.30 0.58
N PRO A 86 -28.72 33.43 1.28
CA PRO A 86 -29.94 32.85 0.76
C PRO A 86 -30.98 33.95 0.46
N PRO A 87 -31.88 33.75 -0.53
CA PRO A 87 -32.95 34.70 -0.83
C PRO A 87 -33.80 35.09 0.39
N SER A 88 -33.94 34.18 1.36
CA SER A 88 -34.67 34.36 2.63
C SER A 88 -34.04 35.39 3.58
N GLU A 89 -32.74 35.64 3.51
CA GLU A 89 -32.00 36.57 4.38
C GLU A 89 -31.77 37.97 3.76
N ARG A 90 -32.23 38.23 2.51
CA ARG A 90 -31.99 39.52 1.82
C ARG A 90 -32.98 40.62 2.27
N PRO A 91 -32.53 41.86 2.55
CA PRO A 91 -33.40 42.96 2.98
C PRO A 91 -34.51 43.27 1.97
N VAL A 92 -35.71 43.55 2.47
CA VAL A 92 -36.92 43.78 1.66
C VAL A 92 -36.81 45.14 0.96
N PRO A 93 -36.83 45.20 -0.39
CA PRO A 93 -36.94 46.48 -1.09
C PRO A 93 -38.33 47.09 -0.87
N GLN A 94 -38.41 48.42 -0.89
CA GLN A 94 -39.64 49.15 -0.60
C GLN A 94 -40.83 48.67 -1.46
N PRO A 95 -42.05 48.63 -0.89
CA PRO A 95 -43.22 48.09 -1.58
C PRO A 95 -43.58 48.97 -2.78
N GLY A 96 -43.55 48.40 -3.99
CA GLY A 96 -43.94 49.14 -5.20
C GLY A 96 -43.75 48.41 -6.53
N ASN A 97 -42.80 47.47 -6.66
CA ASN A 97 -42.50 46.84 -7.95
C ASN A 97 -42.57 45.29 -7.91
N GLY A 98 -43.75 44.74 -8.23
CA GLY A 98 -43.96 43.57 -9.10
C GLY A 98 -43.18 42.25 -8.95
N ARG A 99 -42.50 41.92 -7.84
CA ARG A 99 -41.64 40.71 -7.75
C ARG A 99 -41.97 39.69 -6.64
N LEU A 100 -43.15 39.77 -6.01
CA LEU A 100 -43.55 38.87 -4.91
C LEU A 100 -43.76 37.39 -5.36
N LEU A 101 -44.30 37.15 -6.56
CA LEU A 101 -44.55 35.80 -7.07
C LEU A 101 -43.27 35.02 -7.41
N GLY A 102 -42.23 35.71 -7.91
CA GLY A 102 -40.92 35.08 -8.18
C GLY A 102 -40.16 34.70 -6.90
N ARG A 103 -40.42 35.38 -5.78
CA ARG A 103 -39.80 35.06 -4.47
C ARG A 103 -40.40 33.82 -3.82
N LEU A 104 -41.71 33.61 -3.90
CA LEU A 104 -42.35 32.40 -3.39
C LEU A 104 -41.85 31.14 -4.13
N GLY A 105 -41.63 31.23 -5.44
CA GLY A 105 -41.03 30.14 -6.23
C GLY A 105 -39.59 29.80 -5.83
N ASN A 106 -38.76 30.82 -5.54
CA ASN A 106 -37.37 30.61 -5.11
C ASN A 106 -37.27 30.11 -3.67
N LEU A 107 -38.15 30.56 -2.78
CA LEU A 107 -38.22 30.14 -1.38
C LEU A 107 -38.79 28.71 -1.24
N LEU A 108 -39.71 28.32 -2.13
CA LEU A 108 -40.15 26.93 -2.28
C LEU A 108 -39.01 26.04 -2.80
N ARG A 109 -38.19 26.52 -3.74
CA ARG A 109 -37.02 25.80 -4.27
C ARG A 109 -35.94 25.60 -3.20
N GLU A 110 -35.68 26.62 -2.38
CA GLU A 110 -34.75 26.60 -1.23
C GLU A 110 -35.17 25.60 -0.13
N ILE A 111 -36.48 25.40 0.09
CA ILE A 111 -36.99 24.43 1.07
C ILE A 111 -36.97 22.99 0.52
N THR A 112 -37.00 22.80 -0.81
CA THR A 112 -36.98 21.48 -1.45
C THR A 112 -35.61 20.97 -1.86
N ASP A 113 -34.59 21.84 -1.89
CA ASP A 113 -33.27 21.56 -2.45
C ASP A 113 -32.19 21.70 -1.36
N THR A 114 -32.00 20.64 -0.57
CA THR A 114 -31.01 20.59 0.52
C THR A 114 -29.56 20.60 0.05
N ASP A 115 -29.33 20.49 -1.27
CA ASP A 115 -28.00 20.40 -1.90
C ASP A 115 -27.57 21.71 -2.61
N ALA A 116 -28.30 22.81 -2.40
CA ALA A 116 -27.94 24.10 -2.98
C ALA A 116 -26.57 24.60 -2.43
N PRO A 117 -25.62 25.01 -3.30
CA PRO A 117 -24.29 25.44 -2.87
C PRO A 117 -24.37 26.63 -1.90
N THR A 118 -23.68 26.50 -0.77
CA THR A 118 -23.70 27.47 0.35
C THR A 118 -22.60 28.52 0.27
N SER A 119 -21.59 28.31 -0.56
CA SER A 119 -20.48 29.23 -0.79
C SER A 119 -20.19 29.40 -2.29
N GLN A 120 -19.57 30.54 -2.61
CA GLN A 120 -19.08 30.86 -3.94
C GLN A 120 -17.62 31.32 -3.83
N ILE A 121 -16.78 30.93 -4.78
CA ILE A 121 -15.39 31.35 -4.84
C ILE A 121 -15.34 32.74 -5.44
N ILE A 122 -14.80 33.71 -4.71
CA ILE A 122 -14.73 35.13 -5.10
C ILE A 122 -13.32 35.58 -5.47
N ALA A 123 -12.29 34.86 -5.04
CA ALA A 123 -10.91 35.10 -5.43
C ALA A 123 -10.10 33.81 -5.36
N ARG A 124 -8.98 33.76 -6.08
CA ARG A 124 -8.00 32.67 -5.98
C ARG A 124 -6.69 33.27 -5.48
N ARG A 125 -6.07 32.66 -4.48
CA ARG A 125 -4.88 33.22 -3.82
C ARG A 125 -3.72 32.24 -3.90
N ALA A 126 -2.58 32.72 -4.35
CA ALA A 126 -1.31 32.04 -4.26
C ALA A 126 -0.43 32.70 -3.20
N THR A 127 0.09 31.92 -2.26
CA THR A 127 1.02 32.39 -1.22
C THR A 127 2.28 31.54 -1.25
N PHE A 128 3.45 32.16 -1.14
CA PHE A 128 4.74 31.45 -1.24
C PHE A 128 5.82 32.15 -0.45
N LEU A 129 6.86 31.38 -0.12
CA LEU A 129 8.08 31.89 0.51
C LEU A 129 9.05 32.39 -0.55
N PHE A 130 9.89 33.37 -0.20
CA PHE A 130 10.94 33.85 -1.09
C PHE A 130 12.20 34.27 -0.34
N LYS A 131 13.35 34.26 -1.03
CA LYS A 131 14.63 34.77 -0.52
C LYS A 131 15.06 36.05 -1.22
N GLY A 132 15.89 36.87 -0.57
CA GLY A 132 16.51 38.08 -1.14
C GLY A 132 15.62 39.33 -1.13
N GLU A 133 16.25 40.49 -1.28
CA GLU A 133 15.60 41.80 -1.07
C GLU A 133 15.19 42.53 -2.36
N THR A 134 15.69 42.10 -3.51
CA THR A 134 15.38 42.75 -4.79
C THR A 134 13.99 42.37 -5.30
N PRO A 135 13.35 43.23 -6.12
CA PRO A 135 12.07 42.91 -6.77
C PRO A 135 12.10 41.55 -7.46
N LEU A 136 10.98 40.84 -7.38
CA LEU A 136 10.82 39.49 -7.91
C LEU A 136 9.69 39.44 -8.92
N ARG A 137 9.97 38.87 -10.09
CA ARG A 137 9.01 38.69 -11.17
C ARG A 137 8.47 37.28 -11.11
N VAL A 138 7.17 37.15 -10.87
CA VAL A 138 6.50 35.88 -10.58
C VAL A 138 5.42 35.63 -11.60
N ARG A 139 5.46 34.47 -12.23
CA ARG A 139 4.44 33.97 -13.15
C ARG A 139 3.47 33.12 -12.35
N VAL A 140 2.19 33.44 -12.44
CA VAL A 140 1.10 32.62 -11.92
C VAL A 140 0.39 31.99 -13.10
N ALA A 141 0.18 30.69 -13.03
CA ALA A 141 -0.57 29.93 -14.02
C ALA A 141 -1.67 29.12 -13.31
N ASP A 142 -2.63 28.67 -14.09
CA ASP A 142 -3.53 27.60 -13.69
C ASP A 142 -3.45 26.48 -14.71
N GLY A 143 -4.15 25.37 -14.45
CA GLY A 143 -4.12 24.22 -15.35
C GLY A 143 -4.76 24.43 -16.72
N LEU A 144 -5.02 25.68 -17.15
CA LEU A 144 -5.43 26.07 -18.49
C LEU A 144 -4.42 27.05 -19.16
N GLY A 145 -3.42 27.54 -18.42
CA GLY A 145 -2.35 28.40 -18.96
C GLY A 145 -1.88 29.51 -18.01
N ASP A 146 -1.04 30.42 -18.53
CA ASP A 146 -0.54 31.57 -17.78
C ASP A 146 -1.69 32.53 -17.43
N VAL A 147 -1.91 32.76 -16.13
CA VAL A 147 -2.91 33.72 -15.62
C VAL A 147 -2.33 35.14 -15.63
N GLY A 148 -1.04 35.29 -15.30
CA GLY A 148 -0.37 36.58 -15.35
C GLY A 148 1.05 36.57 -14.82
N VAL A 149 1.77 37.67 -15.05
CA VAL A 149 3.12 37.89 -14.52
C VAL A 149 3.12 39.15 -13.66
N TYR A 150 3.52 39.02 -12.41
CA TYR A 150 3.45 40.05 -11.38
C TYR A 150 4.85 40.43 -10.91
N GLU A 151 5.12 41.73 -10.81
CA GLU A 151 6.34 42.25 -10.19
C GLU A 151 6.04 42.59 -8.73
N LEU A 152 6.66 41.84 -7.82
CA LEU A 152 6.51 42.05 -6.38
C LEU A 152 7.71 42.82 -5.84
N LYS A 153 7.43 43.87 -5.07
CA LYS A 153 8.45 44.71 -4.42
C LYS A 153 8.45 44.41 -2.92
N PRO A 154 9.49 43.74 -2.39
CA PRO A 154 9.55 43.40 -0.98
C PRO A 154 9.52 44.64 -0.08
N THR A 155 8.67 44.61 0.94
CA THR A 155 8.51 45.65 1.97
C THR A 155 8.81 45.09 3.37
N ARG A 156 9.02 45.93 4.38
CA ARG A 156 9.25 45.47 5.76
C ARG A 156 8.07 45.87 6.65
N ASP A 157 7.28 44.89 7.07
CA ASP A 157 6.22 45.04 8.07
C ASP A 157 6.07 43.75 8.89
N ALA A 158 6.47 43.80 10.16
CA ALA A 158 6.48 42.63 11.04
C ALA A 158 5.07 42.13 11.41
N THR A 159 4.03 42.97 11.33
CA THR A 159 2.65 42.55 11.63
C THR A 159 2.07 41.85 10.43
N VAL A 160 2.21 42.43 9.24
CA VAL A 160 1.76 41.80 7.98
C VAL A 160 2.51 40.49 7.76
N TYR A 161 3.83 40.47 8.00
CA TYR A 161 4.64 39.25 7.91
C TYR A 161 4.08 38.11 8.77
N ARG A 162 3.85 38.35 10.07
CA ARG A 162 3.36 37.30 10.99
C ARG A 162 1.98 36.76 10.60
N VAL A 163 1.06 37.65 10.17
CA VAL A 163 -0.28 37.24 9.74
C VAL A 163 -0.20 36.43 8.44
N ALA A 164 0.60 36.87 7.48
CA ALA A 164 0.80 36.16 6.23
C ALA A 164 1.46 34.79 6.46
N LEU A 165 2.49 34.72 7.31
CA LEU A 165 3.22 33.47 7.59
C LEU A 165 2.34 32.44 8.28
N ALA A 166 1.57 32.86 9.29
CA ALA A 166 0.64 31.97 9.98
C ALA A 166 -0.46 31.45 9.04
N ARG A 167 -0.97 32.29 8.13
CA ARG A 167 -1.94 31.85 7.11
C ARG A 167 -1.30 30.84 6.16
N TRP A 168 -0.16 31.18 5.57
CA TRP A 168 0.57 30.28 4.68
C TRP A 168 0.83 28.93 5.34
N TRP A 169 1.27 28.91 6.60
CA TRP A 169 1.54 27.66 7.31
C TRP A 169 0.28 26.81 7.50
N ASN A 170 -0.83 27.42 7.91
CA ASN A 170 -2.10 26.71 8.08
C ASN A 170 -2.60 26.13 6.75
N THR A 171 -2.54 26.91 5.67
CA THR A 171 -2.93 26.46 4.33
C THR A 171 -1.98 25.37 3.82
N TYR A 172 -0.66 25.51 4.02
CA TYR A 172 0.33 24.50 3.64
C TYR A 172 0.09 23.17 4.34
N ALA A 173 -0.07 23.20 5.66
CA ALA A 173 -0.32 22.00 6.46
C ALA A 173 -1.68 21.35 6.15
N ALA A 174 -2.69 22.13 5.78
CA ALA A 174 -3.99 21.62 5.35
C ALA A 174 -3.93 20.97 3.97
N ASN A 175 -3.33 21.63 2.98
CA ASN A 175 -3.16 21.10 1.63
C ASN A 175 -2.31 19.81 1.64
N ALA A 176 -1.23 19.79 2.44
CA ALA A 176 -0.44 18.58 2.63
C ALA A 176 -1.29 17.44 3.22
N LYS A 177 -2.14 17.71 4.20
CA LYS A 177 -3.02 16.69 4.78
C LYS A 177 -4.06 16.17 3.78
N GLU A 178 -4.67 17.06 3.01
CA GLU A 178 -5.61 16.70 1.95
C GLU A 178 -4.94 15.80 0.90
N GLN A 179 -3.72 16.15 0.49
CA GLN A 179 -2.95 15.34 -0.45
C GLN A 179 -2.58 13.97 0.12
N ILE A 180 -2.20 13.90 1.41
CA ILE A 180 -1.94 12.62 2.10
C ILE A 180 -3.20 11.76 2.14
N ASP A 181 -4.36 12.36 2.39
CA ASP A 181 -5.64 11.64 2.47
C ASP A 181 -6.15 11.18 1.10
N ALA A 182 -5.86 11.94 0.05
CA ALA A 182 -6.24 11.62 -1.33
C ALA A 182 -5.24 10.68 -2.04
N GLY A 183 -3.99 10.67 -1.58
CA GLY A 183 -2.88 9.94 -2.18
C GLY A 183 -2.91 8.43 -1.92
N ASP A 184 -2.32 7.68 -2.85
CA ASP A 184 -2.14 6.22 -2.74
C ASP A 184 -0.66 5.83 -2.88
N TYR A 185 0.17 6.58 -2.16
CA TYR A 185 1.63 6.43 -2.11
C TYR A 185 2.15 6.79 -0.70
N PRO A 186 3.39 6.40 -0.34
CA PRO A 186 3.97 6.80 0.93
C PRO A 186 4.16 8.33 1.03
N PRO A 187 3.53 9.03 2.00
CA PRO A 187 3.50 10.49 2.13
C PRO A 187 4.81 11.08 2.67
N TRP A 188 5.95 10.59 2.19
CA TRP A 188 7.27 10.91 2.70
C TRP A 188 7.69 12.34 2.36
N VAL A 189 7.35 12.82 1.17
CA VAL A 189 7.67 14.18 0.72
C VAL A 189 6.90 15.19 1.56
N GLU A 190 5.58 15.00 1.67
CA GLU A 190 4.69 15.88 2.42
C GLU A 190 5.07 15.93 3.89
N SER A 191 5.28 14.75 4.51
CA SER A 191 5.70 14.66 5.91
C SER A 191 7.06 15.34 6.13
N TYR A 192 8.03 15.13 5.23
CA TYR A 192 9.33 15.78 5.32
C TYR A 192 9.21 17.31 5.21
N LEU A 193 8.50 17.80 4.20
CA LEU A 193 8.33 19.24 3.96
C LEU A 193 7.63 19.92 5.13
N VAL A 194 6.56 19.33 5.67
CA VAL A 194 5.89 19.84 6.88
C VAL A 194 6.87 19.88 8.06
N ALA A 195 7.61 18.80 8.31
CA ALA A 195 8.56 18.77 9.43
C ALA A 195 9.68 19.81 9.29
N MET A 196 10.29 19.87 8.11
CA MET A 196 11.39 20.78 7.78
C MET A 196 10.95 22.24 7.84
N LEU A 197 9.80 22.57 7.24
CA LEU A 197 9.27 23.93 7.23
C LEU A 197 8.81 24.37 8.61
N SER A 198 8.19 23.48 9.41
CA SER A 198 7.84 23.76 10.80
C SER A 198 9.07 24.25 11.58
N GLY A 199 10.18 23.50 11.51
CA GLY A 199 11.43 23.88 12.19
C GLY A 199 12.06 25.18 11.68
N ARG A 200 12.10 25.39 10.36
CA ARG A 200 12.76 26.57 9.76
C ARG A 200 11.93 27.85 9.78
N THR A 201 10.62 27.73 9.98
CA THR A 201 9.71 28.89 10.05
C THR A 201 9.25 29.19 11.48
N ASP A 202 9.74 28.44 12.47
CA ASP A 202 9.35 28.52 13.89
C ASP A 202 7.83 28.34 14.11
N ASN A 203 7.22 27.50 13.27
CA ASN A 203 5.81 27.13 13.38
C ASN A 203 5.66 25.80 14.12
N ALA A 204 4.60 25.67 14.92
CA ALA A 204 4.28 24.40 15.56
C ALA A 204 3.83 23.35 14.52
N LEU A 205 4.24 22.10 14.74
CA LEU A 205 3.71 20.97 13.97
C LEU A 205 2.17 20.91 14.10
N PRO A 206 1.45 20.59 13.02
CA PRO A 206 0.00 20.46 13.07
C PRO A 206 -0.42 19.30 13.98
N THR A 207 -1.68 19.27 14.43
CA THR A 207 -2.16 18.23 15.37
C THR A 207 -2.18 16.84 14.74
N TRP A 208 -2.70 16.72 13.51
CA TRP A 208 -2.61 15.50 12.69
C TRP A 208 -1.14 15.05 12.51
N PHE A 209 -0.23 16.01 12.59
CA PHE A 209 1.22 15.88 12.76
C PHE A 209 1.57 14.81 13.77
N THR A 210 1.09 14.95 15.00
CA THR A 210 1.63 14.26 16.18
C THR A 210 0.66 13.23 16.77
N GLU A 211 -0.56 13.18 16.27
CA GLU A 211 -1.58 12.22 16.66
C GLU A 211 -1.18 10.79 16.28
N THR A 212 -1.15 9.90 17.27
CA THR A 212 -1.01 8.47 17.05
C THR A 212 -2.40 7.84 17.03
N THR A 213 -2.81 7.26 15.89
CA THR A 213 -4.14 6.67 15.70
C THR A 213 -4.36 5.30 16.34
N ASP A 214 -3.37 4.71 17.03
CA ASP A 214 -3.47 3.31 17.48
C ASP A 214 -3.68 3.15 19.00
N HIS A 215 -4.95 2.98 19.39
CA HIS A 215 -5.36 2.36 20.67
C HIS A 215 -5.77 0.88 20.46
N GLY A 216 -5.27 0.23 19.40
CA GLY A 216 -5.59 -1.16 19.07
C GLY A 216 -4.98 -2.22 20.01
N ASP A 217 -5.37 -3.48 19.80
CA ASP A 217 -4.80 -4.65 20.49
C ASP A 217 -3.27 -4.70 20.26
N PRO A 218 -2.42 -4.77 21.31
CA PRO A 218 -0.97 -4.82 21.18
C PRO A 218 -0.45 -5.90 20.22
N LEU A 219 -1.14 -7.04 20.14
CA LEU A 219 -0.79 -8.11 19.20
C LEU A 219 -1.02 -7.71 17.74
N TRP A 220 -2.10 -6.98 17.49
CA TRP A 220 -2.38 -6.46 16.16
C TRP A 220 -1.34 -5.40 15.76
N ALA A 221 -0.89 -4.59 16.71
CA ALA A 221 0.22 -3.67 16.47
C ALA A 221 1.53 -4.41 16.15
N THR A 222 1.84 -5.51 16.85
CA THR A 222 2.99 -6.37 16.50
C THR A 222 2.83 -7.00 15.12
N LEU A 223 1.64 -7.48 14.74
CA LEU A 223 1.38 -8.04 13.42
C LEU A 223 1.48 -6.98 12.30
N LYS A 224 0.99 -5.76 12.53
CA LYS A 224 1.21 -4.63 11.60
C LYS A 224 2.70 -4.38 11.41
N TYR A 225 3.46 -4.38 12.51
CA TYR A 225 4.91 -4.22 12.48
C TYR A 225 5.59 -5.34 11.68
N LEU A 226 5.22 -6.60 11.96
CA LEU A 226 5.72 -7.80 11.29
C LEU A 226 5.26 -7.95 9.84
N GLY A 227 4.16 -7.30 9.47
CA GLY A 227 3.66 -7.27 8.09
C GLY A 227 4.26 -6.14 7.26
N GLY A 228 5.12 -5.29 7.85
CA GLY A 228 5.60 -4.07 7.20
C GLY A 228 4.46 -3.13 6.83
N ALA A 229 3.43 -3.03 7.68
CA ALA A 229 2.28 -2.20 7.41
C ALA A 229 2.72 -0.75 7.24
N GLU A 230 2.33 -0.13 6.13
CA GLU A 230 2.80 1.19 5.75
C GLU A 230 2.56 2.25 6.83
N ALA A 231 1.44 2.19 7.54
CA ALA A 231 1.14 3.11 8.65
C ALA A 231 2.24 3.11 9.73
N VAL A 232 2.91 1.97 9.95
CA VAL A 232 4.05 1.87 10.87
C VAL A 232 5.26 2.62 10.30
N THR A 233 5.61 2.37 9.04
CA THR A 233 6.73 3.03 8.37
C THR A 233 6.51 4.53 8.25
N GLN A 234 5.30 4.97 7.93
CA GLN A 234 4.89 6.37 7.90
C GLN A 234 5.06 7.04 9.27
N GLU A 235 4.63 6.38 10.35
CA GLU A 235 4.81 6.91 11.71
C GLU A 235 6.28 7.07 12.09
N VAL A 236 7.11 6.06 11.77
CA VAL A 236 8.57 6.11 12.00
C VAL A 236 9.20 7.24 11.19
N PHE A 237 8.85 7.37 9.92
CA PHE A 237 9.36 8.42 9.04
C PHE A 237 8.96 9.80 9.55
N ARG A 238 7.67 10.02 9.85
CA ARG A 238 7.11 11.28 10.34
C ARG A 238 7.81 11.76 11.61
N ARG A 239 7.97 10.88 12.61
CA ARG A 239 8.71 11.21 13.84
C ARG A 239 10.16 11.58 13.56
N THR A 240 10.82 10.76 12.75
CA THR A 240 12.24 10.94 12.41
C THR A 240 12.48 12.26 11.70
N SER A 241 11.61 12.61 10.74
CA SER A 241 11.67 13.87 9.98
C SER A 241 11.56 15.12 10.86
N ALA A 242 10.75 15.05 11.93
CA ALA A 242 10.53 16.14 12.87
C ALA A 242 11.50 16.11 14.08
N GLY A 243 12.45 15.17 14.13
CA GLY A 243 13.34 15.03 15.28
C GLY A 243 12.63 14.66 16.58
N LEU A 244 11.50 13.95 16.47
CA LEU A 244 10.72 13.49 17.61
C LEU A 244 11.27 12.17 18.15
N THR A 245 11.27 12.05 19.47
CA THR A 245 11.46 10.79 20.19
C THR A 245 10.26 9.86 20.00
N ASP A 246 10.36 8.59 20.41
CA ASP A 246 9.24 7.64 20.25
C ASP A 246 7.99 7.97 21.11
N VAL A 247 8.09 8.97 21.99
CA VAL A 247 6.96 9.50 22.78
C VAL A 247 6.47 10.85 22.22
N ASN A 248 6.80 11.17 20.96
CA ASN A 248 6.42 12.39 20.26
C ASN A 248 6.89 13.68 20.97
N LEU A 249 8.02 13.63 21.67
CA LEU A 249 8.67 14.80 22.25
C LEU A 249 9.88 15.21 21.41
N PRO A 250 10.14 16.51 21.18
CA PRO A 250 11.35 16.97 20.52
C PRO A 250 12.60 16.51 21.26
N ALA A 251 13.60 16.04 20.53
CA ALA A 251 14.92 15.77 21.08
C ALA A 251 15.55 17.07 21.61
N LYS A 252 16.05 17.07 22.84
CA LYS A 252 16.55 18.28 23.51
C LYS A 252 18.02 18.58 23.22
N GLN A 253 18.82 17.56 22.87
CA GLN A 253 20.25 17.70 22.58
C GLN A 253 20.69 16.81 21.42
N ARG A 254 21.77 17.21 20.75
CA ARG A 254 22.49 16.39 19.77
C ARG A 254 23.20 15.28 20.54
N HIS A 255 22.84 14.02 20.30
CA HIS A 255 23.35 12.85 21.03
C HIS A 255 22.97 12.80 22.51
N ASP A 256 21.67 12.71 22.83
CA ASP A 256 21.27 12.14 24.12
C ASP A 256 21.78 10.68 24.16
N VAL A 257 22.82 10.42 24.96
CA VAL A 257 23.31 9.06 25.20
C VAL A 257 22.25 8.34 26.02
N ALA A 258 21.38 7.59 25.33
CA ALA A 258 20.39 6.78 26.00
C ALA A 258 21.09 5.77 26.91
N ALA A 259 20.58 5.61 28.12
CA ALA A 259 21.05 4.56 29.01
C ALA A 259 20.88 3.20 28.32
N MET A 260 22.00 2.49 28.14
CA MET A 260 22.03 1.17 27.54
C MET A 260 21.83 0.11 28.61
N VAL A 261 20.98 -0.85 28.33
CA VAL A 261 20.69 -2.02 29.16
C VAL A 261 20.92 -3.29 28.35
N ALA A 262 21.05 -4.42 29.03
CA ALA A 262 21.14 -5.71 28.36
C ALA A 262 19.88 -5.99 27.53
N LEU A 263 20.04 -6.75 26.45
CA LEU A 263 18.93 -7.21 25.63
C LEU A 263 17.86 -7.91 26.51
N PRO A 264 16.58 -7.50 26.46
CA PRO A 264 15.53 -8.11 27.26
C PRO A 264 15.27 -9.56 26.87
N ALA A 265 14.74 -10.34 27.81
CA ALA A 265 14.38 -11.74 27.56
C ALA A 265 13.19 -11.86 26.61
N GLY A 266 13.20 -12.89 25.76
CA GLY A 266 12.09 -13.22 24.85
C GLY A 266 10.81 -13.69 25.56
N PRO A 267 9.73 -13.93 24.81
CA PRO A 267 8.51 -14.48 25.37
C PRO A 267 8.77 -15.87 25.98
N ARG A 268 8.02 -16.20 27.03
CA ARG A 268 8.11 -17.48 27.73
C ARG A 268 7.31 -18.54 26.99
N TRP A 269 7.94 -19.16 26.00
CA TRP A 269 7.34 -20.25 25.23
C TRP A 269 7.13 -21.50 26.08
N LYS A 270 6.03 -22.20 25.82
CA LYS A 270 5.76 -23.56 26.32
C LYS A 270 5.88 -24.52 25.14
N ALA A 271 6.41 -25.72 25.41
CA ALA A 271 6.40 -26.78 24.42
C ALA A 271 4.94 -27.14 24.05
N PRO A 272 4.62 -27.35 22.77
CA PRO A 272 3.30 -27.84 22.37
C PRO A 272 3.09 -29.26 22.89
N THR A 273 1.88 -29.56 23.34
CA THR A 273 1.47 -30.93 23.63
C THR A 273 0.92 -31.55 22.36
N LEU A 274 1.76 -32.31 21.65
CA LEU A 274 1.36 -33.00 20.43
C LEU A 274 0.76 -34.37 20.77
N GLY A 275 -0.22 -34.81 19.98
CA GLY A 275 -0.73 -36.18 20.04
C GLY A 275 0.33 -37.21 19.59
N PRO A 276 0.05 -38.51 19.73
CA PRO A 276 0.97 -39.54 19.25
C PRO A 276 1.20 -39.41 17.73
N ILE A 277 2.48 -39.38 17.32
CA ILE A 277 2.90 -39.30 15.91
C ILE A 277 3.39 -40.68 15.48
N ASP A 278 2.81 -41.22 14.41
CA ASP A 278 3.22 -42.50 13.84
C ASP A 278 4.69 -42.45 13.39
N GLU A 279 5.49 -43.45 13.76
CA GLU A 279 6.91 -43.57 13.37
C GLU A 279 7.08 -43.72 11.85
N SER A 280 6.07 -44.25 11.15
CA SER A 280 6.08 -44.49 9.71
C SER A 280 5.87 -43.24 8.84
N VAL A 281 5.63 -42.06 9.45
CA VAL A 281 5.47 -40.81 8.69
C VAL A 281 6.75 -40.48 7.92
N VAL A 282 6.62 -40.44 6.60
CA VAL A 282 7.71 -40.15 5.68
C VAL A 282 7.88 -38.64 5.51
N THR A 283 9.10 -38.16 5.75
CA THR A 283 9.55 -36.80 5.43
C THR A 283 10.49 -36.83 4.23
N GLU A 284 10.49 -35.77 3.45
CA GLU A 284 11.37 -35.62 2.29
C GLU A 284 12.85 -35.47 2.70
N PRO A 285 13.80 -36.06 1.95
CA PRO A 285 15.21 -36.01 2.33
C PRO A 285 15.80 -34.59 2.45
N ILE A 286 15.35 -33.63 1.63
CA ILE A 286 15.88 -32.26 1.65
C ILE A 286 15.55 -31.53 2.97
N ALA A 287 14.44 -31.89 3.64
CA ALA A 287 14.06 -31.31 4.93
C ALA A 287 15.04 -31.70 6.07
N THR A 288 15.87 -32.74 5.87
CA THR A 288 16.93 -33.12 6.82
C THR A 288 18.12 -32.15 6.84
N ARG A 289 18.17 -31.20 5.90
CA ARG A 289 19.19 -30.15 5.81
C ARG A 289 18.67 -28.77 6.17
N VAL A 290 17.41 -28.67 6.58
CA VAL A 290 16.75 -27.39 6.89
C VAL A 290 16.82 -27.14 8.39
N PRO A 291 17.32 -25.98 8.85
CA PRO A 291 17.26 -25.61 10.26
C PRO A 291 15.82 -25.51 10.77
N THR A 292 15.57 -25.99 11.98
CA THR A 292 14.22 -26.02 12.59
C THR A 292 13.58 -24.64 12.65
N GLU A 293 14.41 -23.62 12.79
CA GLU A 293 14.00 -22.24 12.94
C GLU A 293 13.75 -21.52 11.60
N CYS A 294 13.69 -22.24 10.47
CA CYS A 294 13.39 -21.67 9.15
C CYS A 294 11.96 -21.96 8.69
N PHE A 295 11.38 -21.04 7.91
CA PHE A 295 10.31 -21.41 7.00
C PHE A 295 10.89 -22.29 5.90
N TYR A 296 10.02 -23.09 5.30
CA TYR A 296 10.41 -24.09 4.34
C TYR A 296 9.41 -24.13 3.18
N LEU A 297 9.85 -23.65 2.01
CA LEU A 297 9.07 -23.61 0.78
C LEU A 297 9.69 -24.59 -0.23
N ARG A 298 9.13 -25.79 -0.32
CA ARG A 298 9.61 -26.87 -1.18
C ARG A 298 8.89 -26.89 -2.52
N PHE A 299 9.65 -27.10 -3.60
CA PHE A 299 9.11 -27.28 -4.96
C PHE A 299 9.10 -28.74 -5.40
N GLY A 300 9.91 -29.61 -4.79
CA GLY A 300 9.97 -31.04 -5.10
C GLY A 300 10.70 -31.36 -6.41
N GLN A 301 10.49 -30.54 -7.43
CA GLN A 301 11.13 -30.62 -8.75
C GLN A 301 11.50 -29.22 -9.23
N PHE A 302 12.54 -29.11 -10.05
CA PHE A 302 12.99 -27.82 -10.60
C PHE A 302 11.95 -27.18 -11.54
N SER A 303 11.17 -27.99 -12.26
CA SER A 303 10.06 -27.53 -13.12
C SER A 303 8.99 -26.75 -12.34
N ASN A 304 8.67 -27.17 -11.12
CA ASN A 304 7.71 -26.49 -10.26
C ASN A 304 8.22 -25.10 -9.83
N TYR A 305 9.52 -24.96 -9.60
CA TYR A 305 10.15 -23.67 -9.33
C TYR A 305 10.11 -22.73 -10.55
N LEU A 306 10.36 -23.26 -11.75
CA LEU A 306 10.22 -22.46 -12.99
C LEU A 306 8.79 -21.97 -13.18
N TRP A 307 7.79 -22.86 -13.00
CA TRP A 307 6.39 -22.46 -13.05
C TRP A 307 6.05 -21.39 -12.01
N PHE A 308 6.53 -21.53 -10.76
CA PHE A 308 6.31 -20.51 -9.74
C PHE A 308 6.88 -19.14 -10.14
N LEU A 309 8.07 -19.12 -10.75
CA LEU A 309 8.66 -17.86 -11.21
C LEU A 309 7.90 -17.25 -12.39
N ASP A 310 7.43 -18.07 -13.32
CA ASP A 310 6.62 -17.62 -14.45
C ASP A 310 5.28 -17.05 -13.94
N LEU A 311 4.61 -17.74 -13.02
CA LEU A 311 3.42 -17.26 -12.33
C LEU A 311 3.66 -15.94 -11.58
N ALA A 312 4.80 -15.82 -10.88
CA ALA A 312 5.14 -14.61 -10.14
C ALA A 312 5.50 -13.43 -11.06
N ALA A 313 6.14 -13.69 -12.21
CA ALA A 313 6.43 -12.65 -13.20
C ALA A 313 5.17 -12.18 -13.92
N GLU A 314 4.25 -13.11 -14.19
CA GLU A 314 3.02 -12.84 -14.94
C GLU A 314 1.92 -12.22 -14.07
N TYR A 315 1.67 -12.81 -12.90
CA TYR A 315 0.56 -12.40 -12.03
C TYR A 315 1.00 -11.91 -10.65
N GLY A 316 2.28 -12.05 -10.27
CA GLY A 316 2.72 -11.67 -8.92
C GLY A 316 2.53 -10.18 -8.62
N GLY A 317 2.71 -9.32 -9.63
CA GLY A 317 2.34 -7.91 -9.57
C GLY A 317 0.83 -7.72 -9.40
N ASP A 318 0.01 -8.47 -10.13
CA ASP A 318 -1.45 -8.33 -10.14
C ASP A 318 -2.14 -8.90 -8.90
N VAL A 319 -1.69 -10.03 -8.35
CA VAL A 319 -2.17 -10.57 -7.07
C VAL A 319 -1.76 -9.65 -5.92
N GLY A 320 -0.53 -9.11 -5.96
CA GLY A 320 -0.09 -8.06 -5.04
C GLY A 320 -0.92 -6.78 -5.16
N ARG A 321 -1.24 -6.34 -6.38
CA ARG A 321 -2.11 -5.19 -6.68
C ARG A 321 -3.57 -5.45 -6.30
N MET A 322 -4.09 -6.66 -6.35
CA MET A 322 -5.44 -6.96 -5.88
C MET A 322 -5.56 -6.82 -4.36
N VAL A 323 -4.52 -7.22 -3.64
CA VAL A 323 -4.51 -7.18 -2.17
C VAL A 323 -4.14 -5.78 -1.65
N LYS A 324 -3.28 -5.05 -2.37
CA LYS A 324 -2.77 -3.74 -1.93
C LYS A 324 -3.34 -2.54 -2.71
N LEU A 325 -3.87 -2.72 -3.92
CA LEU A 325 -4.44 -1.69 -4.82
C LEU A 325 -3.58 -0.40 -4.89
N ARG A 326 -2.28 -0.51 -5.22
CA ARG A 326 -1.32 0.64 -5.17
C ARG A 326 -0.45 0.84 -6.41
N GLY A 327 0.07 2.07 -6.56
CA GLY A 327 0.99 2.52 -7.62
C GLY A 327 2.49 2.28 -7.43
N THR A 328 2.90 1.33 -6.57
CA THR A 328 4.32 0.96 -6.40
C THR A 328 4.55 -0.52 -6.69
N GLU A 329 5.65 -0.85 -7.39
CA GLU A 329 5.98 -2.22 -7.76
C GLU A 329 6.96 -2.84 -6.75
N VAL A 330 6.55 -3.89 -6.04
CA VAL A 330 7.43 -4.62 -5.12
C VAL A 330 8.13 -5.76 -5.87
N GLN A 331 9.36 -5.51 -6.34
CA GLN A 331 10.20 -6.50 -7.03
C GLN A 331 11.01 -7.41 -6.08
N ALA A 332 10.39 -7.87 -4.99
CA ALA A 332 11.04 -8.63 -3.92
C ALA A 332 11.83 -9.86 -4.42
N THR A 333 11.23 -10.69 -5.27
CA THR A 333 11.86 -11.91 -5.81
C THR A 333 13.08 -11.57 -6.68
N ALA A 334 12.94 -10.61 -7.59
CA ALA A 334 14.02 -10.20 -8.48
C ALA A 334 15.18 -9.56 -7.71
N GLN A 335 14.88 -8.76 -6.68
CA GLN A 335 15.89 -8.16 -5.81
C GLN A 335 16.67 -9.22 -5.03
N PHE A 336 15.99 -10.21 -4.43
CA PHE A 336 16.66 -11.32 -3.77
C PHE A 336 17.55 -12.12 -4.73
N GLN A 337 17.04 -12.48 -5.92
CA GLN A 337 17.82 -13.19 -6.96
C GLN A 337 19.06 -12.41 -7.40
N ARG A 338 18.94 -11.09 -7.57
CA ARG A 338 20.09 -10.19 -7.84
C ARG A 338 21.09 -10.23 -6.69
N GLN A 339 20.63 -10.12 -5.44
CA GLN A 339 21.49 -10.12 -4.26
C GLN A 339 22.28 -11.43 -4.10
N ILE A 340 21.64 -12.58 -4.28
CA ILE A 340 22.31 -13.89 -4.22
C ILE A 340 23.01 -14.28 -5.53
N SER A 341 22.91 -13.45 -6.57
CA SER A 341 23.51 -13.66 -7.90
C SER A 341 23.12 -14.98 -8.56
N VAL A 342 21.84 -15.36 -8.46
CA VAL A 342 21.28 -16.51 -9.15
C VAL A 342 20.49 -16.01 -10.36
N LYS A 343 20.91 -16.40 -11.57
CA LYS A 343 20.19 -16.08 -12.81
C LYS A 343 19.57 -17.34 -13.39
N ILE A 344 18.27 -17.27 -13.72
CA ILE A 344 17.64 -18.28 -14.57
C ILE A 344 17.82 -17.85 -16.02
N ASN A 345 18.71 -18.53 -16.74
CA ASN A 345 18.87 -18.40 -18.19
C ASN A 345 18.28 -19.62 -18.92
N GLN A 346 18.14 -19.55 -20.25
CA GLN A 346 17.60 -20.66 -21.07
C GLN A 346 18.35 -21.98 -20.83
N LEU A 347 19.66 -21.93 -20.62
CA LEU A 347 20.48 -23.10 -20.32
C LEU A 347 20.09 -23.75 -18.98
N SER A 348 19.89 -22.95 -17.94
CA SER A 348 19.45 -23.39 -16.61
C SER A 348 18.01 -23.90 -16.62
N ARG A 349 17.12 -23.33 -17.46
CA ARG A 349 15.75 -23.86 -17.66
C ARG A 349 15.77 -25.24 -18.32
N THR A 350 16.68 -25.44 -19.27
CA THR A 350 16.78 -26.69 -20.04
C THR A 350 17.51 -27.79 -19.27
N LEU A 351 18.62 -27.47 -18.62
CA LEU A 351 19.48 -28.44 -17.93
C LEU A 351 19.16 -28.58 -16.44
N GLY A 352 18.55 -27.57 -15.82
CA GLY A 352 18.20 -27.57 -14.40
C GLY A 352 17.46 -28.83 -13.94
N PRO A 353 16.40 -29.29 -14.64
CA PRO A 353 15.68 -30.51 -14.29
C PRO A 353 16.54 -31.79 -14.32
N THR A 354 17.66 -31.80 -15.06
CA THR A 354 18.55 -32.97 -15.14
C THR A 354 19.64 -32.97 -14.06
N VAL A 355 19.97 -31.80 -13.48
CA VAL A 355 21.07 -31.66 -12.51
C VAL A 355 20.59 -31.41 -11.08
N VAL A 356 19.32 -31.03 -10.88
CA VAL A 356 18.68 -30.78 -9.57
C VAL A 356 17.55 -31.79 -9.35
N LEU A 357 17.65 -32.57 -8.26
CA LEU A 357 16.63 -33.55 -7.87
C LEU A 357 15.49 -32.95 -7.06
N ASP A 358 15.78 -31.94 -6.23
CA ASP A 358 14.82 -31.28 -5.35
C ASP A 358 15.34 -29.87 -5.01
N GLN A 359 14.43 -28.96 -4.71
CA GLN A 359 14.72 -27.57 -4.38
C GLN A 359 13.77 -27.06 -3.30
N ALA A 360 14.32 -26.28 -2.37
CA ALA A 360 13.55 -25.52 -1.41
C ALA A 360 14.13 -24.12 -1.17
N VAL A 361 13.26 -23.15 -0.93
CA VAL A 361 13.63 -21.85 -0.36
C VAL A 361 13.42 -21.93 1.15
N ILE A 362 14.40 -21.47 1.90
CA ILE A 362 14.37 -21.41 3.37
C ILE A 362 14.73 -20.02 3.86
N GLY A 363 14.27 -19.67 5.05
CA GLY A 363 14.68 -18.42 5.67
C GLY A 363 14.11 -18.23 7.07
N ARG A 364 14.59 -17.19 7.75
CA ARG A 364 14.17 -16.85 9.11
C ARG A 364 13.00 -15.86 9.12
N ASP A 365 12.77 -15.19 8.00
CA ASP A 365 11.75 -14.15 7.83
C ASP A 365 11.39 -13.90 6.35
N LEU A 366 10.29 -13.18 6.10
CA LEU A 366 9.75 -12.92 4.77
C LEU A 366 9.92 -11.45 4.31
N PHE A 367 10.74 -10.63 4.98
CA PHE A 367 10.93 -9.19 4.68
C PHE A 367 11.86 -8.96 3.49
N THR A 368 11.46 -9.52 2.36
CA THR A 368 12.25 -9.57 1.13
C THR A 368 12.55 -8.20 0.53
N SER A 369 11.70 -7.20 0.79
CA SER A 369 11.89 -5.82 0.34
C SER A 369 13.10 -5.14 0.98
N ASP A 370 13.57 -5.62 2.13
CA ASP A 370 14.55 -4.90 2.95
C ASP A 370 15.84 -5.72 3.15
N GLY A 371 15.94 -6.93 2.60
CA GLY A 371 17.06 -7.86 2.85
C GLY A 371 16.77 -8.89 3.93
N ALA A 372 15.76 -9.73 3.69
CA ALA A 372 15.41 -10.89 4.52
C ALA A 372 16.54 -11.91 4.64
N SER A 373 16.56 -12.67 5.73
CA SER A 373 17.51 -13.77 5.90
C SER A 373 17.01 -15.04 5.22
N MET A 374 17.45 -15.28 3.98
CA MET A 374 16.93 -16.35 3.13
C MET A 374 17.99 -17.05 2.28
N GLY A 375 17.67 -18.25 1.82
CA GLY A 375 18.50 -19.04 0.94
C GLY A 375 17.75 -20.10 0.16
N VAL A 376 18.42 -20.66 -0.83
CA VAL A 376 17.93 -21.76 -1.67
C VAL A 376 18.78 -22.98 -1.40
N ILE A 377 18.14 -24.09 -1.04
CA ILE A 377 18.77 -25.41 -0.95
C ILE A 377 18.45 -26.18 -2.23
N LEU A 378 19.49 -26.73 -2.86
CA LEU A 378 19.39 -27.59 -4.04
C LEU A 378 19.96 -28.97 -3.69
N LYS A 379 19.18 -30.02 -3.95
CA LYS A 379 19.69 -31.39 -3.94
C LYS A 379 20.22 -31.72 -5.33
N SER A 380 21.51 -32.02 -5.44
CA SER A 380 22.12 -32.33 -6.73
C SER A 380 21.83 -33.75 -7.21
N ALA A 381 21.56 -33.91 -8.50
CA ALA A 381 21.66 -35.20 -9.20
C ALA A 381 23.12 -35.50 -9.57
N ASN A 382 23.87 -34.44 -9.93
CA ASN A 382 25.28 -34.49 -10.22
C ASN A 382 26.00 -33.27 -9.60
N ALA A 383 26.63 -33.49 -8.43
CA ALA A 383 27.28 -32.43 -7.67
C ALA A 383 28.42 -31.74 -8.43
N PHE A 384 29.16 -32.46 -9.28
CA PHE A 384 30.26 -31.89 -10.05
C PHE A 384 29.75 -30.88 -11.09
N LEU A 385 28.72 -31.25 -11.87
CA LEU A 385 28.14 -30.36 -12.88
C LEU A 385 27.48 -29.14 -12.23
N LEU A 386 26.72 -29.34 -11.16
CA LEU A 386 26.07 -28.23 -10.45
C LEU A 386 27.10 -27.27 -9.86
N ARG A 387 28.13 -27.78 -9.17
CA ARG A 387 29.22 -26.96 -8.62
C ARG A 387 29.96 -26.19 -9.71
N SER A 388 30.28 -26.84 -10.84
CA SER A 388 30.97 -26.19 -11.96
C SER A 388 30.14 -25.07 -12.57
N SER A 389 28.84 -25.29 -12.78
CA SER A 389 27.91 -24.26 -13.28
C SER A 389 27.85 -23.07 -12.32
N LEU A 390 27.56 -23.31 -11.03
CA LEU A 390 27.45 -22.25 -10.02
C LEU A 390 28.76 -21.47 -9.85
N SER A 391 29.91 -22.15 -9.89
CA SER A 391 31.22 -21.49 -9.80
C SER A 391 31.53 -20.62 -11.02
N SER A 392 31.14 -21.07 -12.21
CA SER A 392 31.28 -20.31 -13.46
C SER A 392 30.45 -19.02 -13.41
N ASP A 393 29.17 -19.12 -13.03
CA ASP A 393 28.27 -17.96 -12.93
C ASP A 393 28.81 -16.90 -11.94
N ARG A 394 29.28 -17.35 -10.78
CA ARG A 394 29.88 -16.48 -9.75
C ARG A 394 31.16 -15.82 -10.22
N SER A 395 32.03 -16.57 -10.91
CA SER A 395 33.29 -16.05 -11.46
C SER A 395 33.03 -15.05 -12.59
N ASN A 396 32.00 -15.27 -13.41
CA ASN A 396 31.58 -14.33 -14.44
C ASN A 396 31.03 -13.05 -13.82
N ARG A 397 30.22 -13.15 -12.75
CA ARG A 397 29.69 -11.97 -12.03
C ARG A 397 30.81 -11.12 -11.42
N ALA A 398 31.78 -11.73 -10.76
CA ALA A 398 32.92 -11.00 -10.17
C ALA A 398 33.85 -10.37 -11.23
N ARG A 399 34.00 -10.99 -12.41
CA ARG A 399 34.80 -10.42 -13.51
C ARG A 399 34.10 -9.27 -14.25
N GLY A 400 32.77 -9.23 -14.22
CA GLY A 400 31.97 -8.23 -14.93
C GLY A 400 31.66 -6.97 -14.12
N ASP A 401 32.07 -6.90 -12.85
CA ASP A 401 31.70 -5.81 -11.93
C ASP A 401 32.81 -5.62 -10.89
N GLU A 402 33.58 -4.52 -11.00
CA GLU A 402 34.73 -4.24 -10.12
C GLU A 402 34.32 -4.05 -8.65
N ALA A 403 33.06 -3.68 -8.38
CA ALA A 403 32.53 -3.54 -7.03
C ALA A 403 32.25 -4.90 -6.35
N VAL A 404 32.28 -6.00 -7.10
CA VAL A 404 31.95 -7.35 -6.63
C VAL A 404 33.20 -8.21 -6.50
N THR A 405 33.42 -8.75 -5.31
CA THR A 405 34.57 -9.61 -5.02
C THR A 405 34.13 -11.05 -4.77
N LEU A 406 34.90 -12.01 -5.28
CA LEU A 406 34.73 -13.44 -5.03
C LEU A 406 35.88 -13.95 -4.16
N LYS A 407 35.57 -14.50 -2.99
CA LYS A 407 36.54 -15.01 -2.01
C LYS A 407 36.08 -16.35 -1.45
N THR A 408 37.00 -17.08 -0.83
CA THR A 408 36.67 -18.23 0.03
C THR A 408 36.78 -17.80 1.48
N VAL A 409 35.74 -18.06 2.27
CA VAL A 409 35.69 -17.76 3.71
C VAL A 409 35.48 -19.04 4.50
N LYS A 410 35.97 -19.08 5.74
CA LYS A 410 35.73 -20.20 6.67
C LYS A 410 34.50 -19.90 7.53
N ILE A 411 33.50 -20.78 7.47
CA ILE A 411 32.32 -20.73 8.35
C ILE A 411 32.12 -22.13 8.93
N ALA A 412 31.98 -22.23 10.25
CA ALA A 412 31.92 -23.51 10.97
C ALA A 412 33.06 -24.48 10.58
N GLY A 413 34.27 -23.95 10.34
CA GLY A 413 35.45 -24.72 9.95
C GLY A 413 35.51 -25.18 8.48
N ARG A 414 34.47 -24.92 7.68
CA ARG A 414 34.37 -25.35 6.27
C ARG A 414 34.60 -24.20 5.29
N ASP A 415 35.07 -24.53 4.10
CA ASP A 415 35.25 -23.56 3.01
C ASP A 415 33.91 -23.21 2.36
N VAL A 416 33.63 -21.92 2.26
CA VAL A 416 32.41 -21.37 1.67
C VAL A 416 32.81 -20.33 0.65
N SER A 417 32.27 -20.43 -0.57
CA SER A 417 32.46 -19.39 -1.58
C SER A 417 31.59 -18.20 -1.22
N PHE A 418 32.18 -17.00 -1.16
CA PHE A 418 31.49 -15.77 -0.83
C PHE A 418 31.69 -14.73 -1.94
N LEU A 419 30.59 -14.30 -2.53
CA LEU A 419 30.51 -13.27 -3.55
C LEU A 419 29.83 -12.05 -2.91
N SER A 420 30.51 -10.91 -2.88
CA SER A 420 30.06 -9.76 -2.10
C SER A 420 30.51 -8.41 -2.68
N SER A 421 29.65 -7.41 -2.53
CA SER A 421 29.97 -5.99 -2.64
C SER A 421 30.05 -5.34 -1.25
N ALA A 422 30.62 -4.12 -1.16
CA ALA A 422 30.78 -3.41 0.11
C ALA A 422 29.46 -2.88 0.69
N ASP A 423 28.49 -2.58 -0.17
CA ASP A 423 27.16 -2.05 0.15
C ASP A 423 26.10 -3.15 0.39
N ASN A 424 26.48 -4.43 0.28
CA ASN A 424 25.59 -5.61 0.32
C ASN A 424 24.56 -5.73 -0.81
N SER A 425 24.65 -4.92 -1.88
CA SER A 425 23.82 -5.10 -3.08
C SER A 425 24.04 -6.47 -3.73
N VAL A 426 25.25 -7.02 -3.61
CA VAL A 426 25.57 -8.43 -3.80
C VAL A 426 26.05 -9.01 -2.48
N ARG A 427 25.38 -10.06 -2.02
CA ARG A 427 25.76 -10.82 -0.83
C ARG A 427 25.31 -12.26 -0.99
N SER A 428 26.23 -13.13 -1.38
CA SER A 428 25.93 -14.50 -1.77
C SER A 428 26.97 -15.49 -1.25
N PHE A 429 26.58 -16.29 -0.28
CA PHE A 429 27.32 -17.45 0.19
C PHE A 429 26.86 -18.69 -0.58
N LEU A 430 27.82 -19.50 -1.03
CA LEU A 430 27.60 -20.83 -1.59
C LEU A 430 28.30 -21.86 -0.71
N ALA A 431 27.50 -22.67 -0.02
CA ALA A 431 27.93 -23.75 0.86
C ALA A 431 27.50 -25.10 0.28
N GLU A 432 28.31 -26.13 0.50
CA GLU A 432 28.03 -27.49 0.04
C GLU A 432 28.25 -28.49 1.17
N ASP A 433 27.29 -29.40 1.35
CA ASP A 433 27.38 -30.52 2.29
C ASP A 433 26.60 -31.73 1.75
N ASP A 434 27.27 -32.89 1.63
CA ASP A 434 26.66 -34.17 1.24
C ASP A 434 25.76 -34.12 -0.01
N GLY A 435 26.21 -33.43 -1.06
CA GLY A 435 25.47 -33.28 -2.31
C GLY A 435 24.29 -32.29 -2.27
N TYR A 436 24.11 -31.57 -1.15
CA TYR A 436 23.22 -30.43 -1.02
C TYR A 436 24.00 -29.13 -1.12
N PHE A 437 23.46 -28.17 -1.87
CA PHE A 437 24.03 -26.84 -2.07
C PHE A 437 23.11 -25.80 -1.46
N LEU A 438 23.64 -24.95 -0.58
CA LEU A 438 22.94 -23.78 -0.06
C LEU A 438 23.50 -22.51 -0.70
N ILE A 439 22.62 -21.71 -1.31
CA ILE A 439 22.91 -20.36 -1.80
C ILE A 439 22.12 -19.37 -0.95
N THR A 440 22.78 -18.49 -0.20
CA THR A 440 22.09 -17.60 0.75
C THR A 440 22.79 -16.25 0.89
N ASN A 441 22.05 -15.22 1.32
CA ASN A 441 22.61 -13.95 1.73
C ASN A 441 23.04 -13.91 3.22
N SER A 442 22.75 -14.95 4.00
CA SER A 442 23.00 -14.99 5.45
C SER A 442 24.15 -15.92 5.82
N LYS A 443 25.13 -15.36 6.55
CA LYS A 443 26.20 -16.12 7.19
C LYS A 443 25.64 -17.07 8.26
N THR A 444 24.63 -16.62 9.00
CA THR A 444 23.95 -17.44 10.02
C THR A 444 23.27 -18.66 9.40
N LEU A 445 22.61 -18.54 8.25
CA LEU A 445 22.03 -19.70 7.56
C LEU A 445 23.09 -20.70 7.11
N VAL A 446 24.26 -20.25 6.62
CA VAL A 446 25.37 -21.16 6.29
C VAL A 446 25.86 -21.93 7.50
N ARG A 447 26.05 -21.24 8.64
CA ARG A 447 26.45 -21.88 9.90
C ARG A 447 25.44 -22.94 10.31
N ARG A 448 24.14 -22.59 10.31
CA ARG A 448 23.05 -23.50 10.70
C ARG A 448 22.91 -24.68 9.74
N PHE A 449 23.09 -24.48 8.44
CA PHE A 449 23.08 -25.55 7.44
C PHE A 449 24.15 -26.63 7.74
N PHE A 450 25.37 -26.23 8.08
CA PHE A 450 26.41 -27.19 8.48
C PHE A 450 26.15 -27.84 9.84
N GLU A 451 25.65 -27.08 10.82
CA GLU A 451 25.30 -27.61 12.15
C GLU A 451 24.19 -28.66 12.07
N VAL A 452 23.15 -28.41 11.28
CA VAL A 452 22.06 -29.35 11.02
C VAL A 452 22.59 -30.60 10.33
N GLY A 453 23.45 -30.42 9.32
CA GLY A 453 24.07 -31.53 8.60
C GLY A 453 24.96 -32.44 9.46
N GLN A 454 25.50 -31.92 10.57
CA GLN A 454 26.31 -32.67 11.53
C GLN A 454 25.48 -33.29 12.66
N SER A 455 24.54 -32.53 13.23
CA SER A 455 23.75 -32.93 14.41
C SER A 455 22.55 -33.79 14.07
N GLY A 456 21.96 -33.62 12.88
CA GLY A 456 20.68 -34.20 12.51
C GLY A 456 19.46 -33.47 13.10
N GLU A 457 19.66 -32.40 13.89
CA GLU A 457 18.61 -31.55 14.47
C GLU A 457 17.97 -30.65 13.39
N SER A 458 17.31 -31.32 12.46
CA SER A 458 16.71 -30.73 11.27
C SER A 458 15.21 -30.51 11.43
N LEU A 459 14.63 -29.70 10.55
CA LEU A 459 13.19 -29.52 10.44
C LEU A 459 12.47 -30.87 10.34
N ALA A 460 13.00 -31.80 9.53
CA ALA A 460 12.47 -33.16 9.37
C ALA A 460 12.42 -33.99 10.66
N ALA A 461 13.30 -33.70 11.62
CA ALA A 461 13.37 -34.39 12.91
C ALA A 461 12.39 -33.82 13.95
N THR A 462 11.76 -32.67 13.69
CA THR A 462 10.81 -32.06 14.64
C THR A 462 9.47 -32.77 14.63
N ASP A 463 8.90 -32.96 15.82
CA ASP A 463 7.58 -33.58 15.98
C ASP A 463 6.48 -32.76 15.28
N SER A 464 6.53 -31.43 15.36
CA SER A 464 5.57 -30.56 14.67
C SER A 464 5.59 -30.74 13.14
N PHE A 465 6.76 -30.90 12.54
CA PHE A 465 6.88 -31.14 11.10
C PHE A 465 6.42 -32.54 10.72
N ARG A 466 6.76 -33.56 11.52
CA ARG A 466 6.27 -34.93 11.31
C ARG A 466 4.75 -35.01 11.45
N LEU A 467 4.15 -34.34 12.43
CA LEU A 467 2.70 -34.21 12.53
C LEU A 467 2.13 -33.52 11.28
N SER A 468 2.73 -32.41 10.85
CA SER A 468 2.29 -31.70 9.63
C SER A 468 2.33 -32.59 8.38
N ARG A 469 3.34 -33.45 8.26
CA ARG A 469 3.47 -34.44 7.18
C ARG A 469 2.54 -35.65 7.31
N SER A 470 2.02 -35.94 8.50
CA SER A 470 0.95 -36.95 8.63
C SER A 470 -0.40 -36.40 8.13
N LEU A 471 -0.62 -35.09 8.28
CA LEU A 471 -1.82 -34.38 7.81
C LEU A 471 -1.75 -34.10 6.30
N VAL A 472 -0.58 -33.67 5.81
CA VAL A 472 -0.30 -33.37 4.40
C VAL A 472 0.84 -34.27 3.89
N PRO A 473 0.55 -35.56 3.59
CA PRO A 473 1.57 -36.53 3.22
C PRO A 473 2.20 -36.25 1.87
N THR A 474 3.46 -36.67 1.71
CA THR A 474 4.25 -36.49 0.47
C THR A 474 3.63 -37.18 -0.74
N THR A 475 2.76 -38.19 -0.54
CA THR A 475 2.02 -38.89 -1.60
C THR A 475 0.97 -38.02 -2.30
N ARG A 476 0.62 -36.86 -1.73
CA ARG A 476 -0.22 -35.86 -2.38
C ARG A 476 0.44 -35.23 -3.62
N ASP A 477 1.77 -35.30 -3.72
CA ASP A 477 2.55 -34.75 -4.83
C ASP A 477 2.20 -33.28 -5.14
N ASP A 478 2.03 -32.49 -4.07
CA ASP A 478 1.72 -31.06 -4.19
C ASP A 478 2.89 -30.31 -4.86
N THR A 479 2.56 -29.43 -5.81
CA THR A 479 3.51 -28.63 -6.61
C THR A 479 4.41 -27.75 -5.75
N ILE A 480 3.82 -27.15 -4.70
CA ILE A 480 4.54 -26.37 -3.70
C ILE A 480 4.06 -26.81 -2.31
N PHE A 481 4.99 -27.03 -1.40
CA PHE A 481 4.70 -27.23 0.02
C PHE A 481 5.43 -26.20 0.86
N ALA A 482 4.67 -25.30 1.48
CA ALA A 482 5.16 -24.30 2.42
C ALA A 482 4.86 -24.73 3.85
N TYR A 483 5.86 -24.62 4.72
CA TYR A 483 5.75 -24.85 6.15
C TYR A 483 6.40 -23.70 6.91
N PHE A 484 5.66 -23.07 7.80
CA PHE A 484 6.14 -22.06 8.73
C PHE A 484 6.25 -22.70 10.10
N SER A 485 7.48 -22.99 10.52
CA SER A 485 7.73 -23.69 11.78
C SER A 485 7.40 -22.84 12.99
N PRO A 486 7.04 -23.45 14.13
CA PRO A 486 6.86 -22.72 15.38
C PRO A 486 8.11 -21.92 15.75
N GLU A 487 9.30 -22.49 15.56
CA GLU A 487 10.59 -21.88 15.89
C GLU A 487 10.90 -20.67 14.99
N MET A 488 10.48 -20.69 13.72
CA MET A 488 10.56 -19.54 12.82
C MET A 488 9.62 -18.43 13.28
N LEU A 489 8.35 -18.75 13.53
CA LEU A 489 7.34 -17.77 13.94
C LEU A 489 7.66 -17.15 15.32
N GLN A 490 8.18 -17.95 16.26
CA GLN A 490 8.71 -17.46 17.54
C GLN A 490 9.93 -16.55 17.34
N GLY A 491 10.77 -16.85 16.34
CA GLY A 491 11.91 -16.02 15.96
C GLY A 491 11.51 -14.61 15.52
N LEU A 492 10.38 -14.46 14.82
CA LEU A 492 9.86 -13.17 14.38
C LEU A 492 9.48 -12.24 15.55
N VAL A 493 9.13 -12.80 16.71
CA VAL A 493 8.79 -12.01 17.91
C VAL A 493 9.89 -12.06 18.97
N SER A 494 11.10 -12.47 18.60
CA SER A 494 12.27 -12.46 19.48
C SER A 494 12.79 -11.03 19.71
N PRO A 495 13.53 -10.77 20.81
CA PRO A 495 14.03 -9.43 21.12
C PRO A 495 15.00 -8.94 20.05
N GLN A 496 15.88 -9.82 19.58
CA GLN A 496 16.81 -9.57 18.49
C GLN A 496 16.08 -9.08 17.25
N TYR A 497 15.04 -9.80 16.86
CA TYR A 497 14.37 -9.58 15.60
C TYR A 497 13.55 -8.29 15.60
N LEU A 498 12.66 -8.11 16.59
CA LEU A 498 11.77 -6.93 16.64
C LEU A 498 12.53 -5.63 16.86
N ILE A 499 13.59 -5.64 17.68
CA ILE A 499 14.41 -4.46 17.91
C ILE A 499 15.21 -4.10 16.66
N GLU A 500 15.84 -5.08 16.00
CA GLU A 500 16.56 -4.82 14.76
C GLU A 500 15.64 -4.38 13.62
N LEU A 501 14.46 -4.99 13.49
CA LEU A 501 13.45 -4.56 12.51
C LEU A 501 13.03 -3.11 12.75
N ARG A 502 13.03 -2.64 14.01
CA ARG A 502 12.82 -1.25 14.40
C ARG A 502 13.94 -0.30 14.03
N ARG A 503 15.18 -0.71 14.27
CA ARG A 503 16.35 0.07 13.83
C ARG A 503 16.43 0.14 12.31
N ARG A 504 16.06 -0.93 11.59
CA ARG A 504 15.99 -0.99 10.12
C ARG A 504 14.95 -0.03 9.54
N SER A 505 13.72 -0.04 10.04
CA SER A 505 12.68 0.90 9.57
C SER A 505 13.11 2.37 9.74
N ARG A 506 13.79 2.67 10.86
CA ARG A 506 14.40 4.00 11.06
C ARG A 506 15.55 4.27 10.09
N ALA A 507 16.40 3.28 9.81
CA ALA A 507 17.48 3.43 8.85
C ALA A 507 16.99 3.73 7.43
N GLU A 508 15.91 3.09 6.98
CA GLU A 508 15.27 3.39 5.70
C GLU A 508 14.73 4.81 5.65
N SER A 509 14.09 5.24 6.74
CA SER A 509 13.60 6.60 6.88
C SER A 509 14.74 7.62 6.82
N ASP A 510 15.85 7.37 7.51
CA ASP A 510 17.01 8.26 7.50
C ASP A 510 17.63 8.37 6.09
N VAL A 511 17.75 7.27 5.35
CA VAL A 511 18.26 7.27 3.97
C VAL A 511 17.37 8.14 3.06
N ALA A 512 16.05 7.94 3.13
CA ALA A 512 15.09 8.73 2.36
C ALA A 512 15.11 10.22 2.73
N LEU A 513 15.26 10.53 4.02
CA LEU A 513 15.38 11.90 4.51
C LEU A 513 16.62 12.62 3.99
N VAL A 514 17.77 11.94 3.86
CA VAL A 514 18.97 12.55 3.27
C VAL A 514 18.74 12.91 1.80
N HIS A 515 18.09 12.03 1.02
CA HIS A 515 17.73 12.34 -0.37
C HIS A 515 16.81 13.56 -0.44
N LEU A 516 15.72 13.58 0.34
CA LEU A 516 14.78 14.71 0.36
C LEU A 516 15.45 16.02 0.83
N ALA A 517 16.31 15.94 1.85
CA ALA A 517 17.03 17.10 2.36
C ALA A 517 18.02 17.68 1.35
N ARG A 518 18.68 16.83 0.55
CA ARG A 518 19.52 17.28 -0.55
C ARG A 518 18.70 17.99 -1.62
N LEU A 519 17.59 17.38 -2.03
CA LEU A 519 16.71 17.98 -3.04
C LEU A 519 16.20 19.35 -2.57
N ALA A 520 15.70 19.46 -1.34
CA ALA A 520 15.25 20.73 -0.77
C ALA A 520 16.39 21.77 -0.66
N ALA A 521 17.59 21.34 -0.27
CA ALA A 521 18.74 22.22 -0.19
C ALA A 521 19.19 22.73 -1.56
N THR A 522 19.29 21.84 -2.55
CA THR A 522 19.62 22.20 -3.93
C THR A 522 18.56 23.10 -4.54
N ALA A 523 17.28 22.82 -4.31
CA ALA A 523 16.16 23.67 -4.74
C ALA A 523 16.33 25.11 -4.25
N GLU A 524 16.82 25.27 -3.02
CA GLU A 524 17.07 26.56 -2.36
C GLU A 524 18.41 27.23 -2.72
N GLY A 525 19.14 26.69 -3.70
CA GLY A 525 20.42 27.21 -4.15
C GLY A 525 21.59 26.89 -3.22
N VAL A 526 21.44 25.88 -2.36
CA VAL A 526 22.52 25.38 -1.51
C VAL A 526 23.26 24.27 -2.26
N SER A 527 24.52 24.54 -2.60
CA SER A 527 25.43 23.59 -3.21
C SER A 527 26.52 23.18 -2.22
N ALA A 528 27.06 21.98 -2.40
CA ALA A 528 28.25 21.54 -1.68
C ALA A 528 29.51 22.23 -2.23
N ASP A 529 30.53 22.36 -1.39
CA ASP A 529 31.86 22.80 -1.81
C ASP A 529 32.63 21.62 -2.41
N GLY A 530 32.53 21.40 -3.73
CA GLY A 530 33.28 20.38 -4.49
C GLY A 530 32.39 19.37 -5.24
N ASP A 531 33.01 18.27 -5.70
CA ASP A 531 32.35 17.23 -6.52
C ASP A 531 31.46 16.25 -5.71
N TRP A 532 31.36 16.42 -4.39
CA TRP A 532 30.57 15.56 -3.50
C TRP A 532 29.24 16.24 -3.13
N GLY A 533 28.14 15.51 -3.07
CA GLY A 533 26.85 16.06 -2.60
C GLY A 533 26.87 16.53 -1.13
N LEU A 534 25.88 17.34 -0.74
CA LEU A 534 25.78 17.92 0.62
C LEU A 534 25.86 16.82 1.71
N GLY A 535 26.77 17.01 2.66
CA GLY A 535 26.96 16.10 3.79
C GLY A 535 25.83 16.21 4.82
N VAL A 536 25.68 15.17 5.65
CA VAL A 536 24.64 15.13 6.70
C VAL A 536 24.80 16.28 7.69
N GLU A 537 26.03 16.57 8.12
CA GLU A 537 26.33 17.64 9.09
C GLU A 537 25.93 19.02 8.56
N GLU A 538 26.19 19.27 7.27
CA GLU A 538 25.84 20.52 6.61
C GLU A 538 24.31 20.66 6.47
N LEU A 539 23.62 19.57 6.14
CA LEU A 539 22.16 19.55 6.08
C LEU A 539 21.52 19.83 7.46
N ILE A 540 22.11 19.32 8.55
CA ILE A 540 21.67 19.64 9.92
C ILE A 540 21.94 21.11 10.26
N GLU A 541 23.16 21.60 9.99
CA GLU A 541 23.54 22.99 10.30
C GLU A 541 22.65 24.01 9.57
N LYS A 542 22.31 23.71 8.31
CA LYS A 542 21.43 24.55 7.49
C LYS A 542 19.95 24.31 7.76
N GLY A 543 19.58 23.39 8.66
CA GLY A 543 18.19 23.14 9.06
C GLY A 543 17.34 22.36 8.04
N PHE A 544 17.96 21.61 7.12
CA PHE A 544 17.25 20.67 6.23
C PHE A 544 17.05 19.28 6.84
N LEU A 545 17.82 18.95 7.88
CA LEU A 545 17.63 17.77 8.73
C LEU A 545 17.49 18.21 10.20
N PRO A 546 16.73 17.48 11.03
CA PRO A 546 16.57 17.82 12.43
C PRO A 546 17.87 17.64 13.22
N LEU A 547 18.02 18.37 14.33
CA LEU A 547 19.22 18.33 15.18
C LEU A 547 19.57 16.92 15.69
N SER A 548 18.56 16.08 15.90
CA SER A 548 18.73 14.70 16.38
C SER A 548 18.93 13.67 15.26
N PHE A 549 19.00 14.11 14.01
CA PHE A 549 19.23 13.21 12.87
C PHE A 549 20.53 12.42 13.05
N GLY A 550 20.50 11.15 12.68
CA GLY A 550 21.67 10.25 12.83
C GLY A 550 21.99 9.82 14.26
N ASN A 551 21.26 10.27 15.29
CA ASN A 551 21.46 9.80 16.66
C ASN A 551 20.85 8.39 16.83
N ARG A 552 21.68 7.35 16.60
CA ARG A 552 21.29 5.94 16.71
C ARG A 552 22.04 5.25 17.85
N SER A 553 21.32 4.39 18.57
CA SER A 553 21.84 3.66 19.73
C SER A 553 22.85 2.57 19.38
N ASP A 554 22.81 2.04 18.15
CA ASP A 554 23.73 1.01 17.66
C ASP A 554 25.03 1.58 17.08
N GLY A 555 25.23 2.90 17.13
CA GLY A 555 26.39 3.57 16.55
C GLY A 555 26.43 3.55 15.02
N SER A 556 25.39 3.02 14.35
CA SER A 556 25.24 3.13 12.91
C SER A 556 24.87 4.56 12.52
N GLY A 557 25.05 4.89 11.26
CA GLY A 557 24.67 6.19 10.72
C GLY A 557 24.46 6.11 9.22
N VAL A 558 24.08 7.24 8.64
CA VAL A 558 23.95 7.39 7.19
C VAL A 558 25.19 8.08 6.65
N ILE A 559 25.80 7.50 5.62
CA ILE A 559 26.92 8.09 4.90
C ILE A 559 26.61 8.12 3.41
N SER A 560 27.42 8.89 2.67
CA SER A 560 27.36 8.93 1.21
C SER A 560 28.59 8.31 0.59
N VAL A 561 28.37 7.50 -0.43
CA VAL A 561 29.40 6.86 -1.24
C VAL A 561 29.09 7.18 -2.70
N GLY A 562 29.72 8.23 -3.23
CA GLY A 562 29.27 8.85 -4.48
C GLY A 562 27.85 9.40 -4.33
N ASP A 563 26.98 9.09 -5.28
CA ASP A 563 25.56 9.51 -5.26
C ASP A 563 24.68 8.61 -4.39
N GLN A 564 25.20 7.48 -3.91
CA GLN A 564 24.46 6.56 -3.06
C GLN A 564 24.49 6.97 -1.59
N VAL A 565 23.36 6.78 -0.93
CA VAL A 565 23.20 6.96 0.51
C VAL A 565 23.02 5.58 1.14
N ILE A 566 23.89 5.23 2.09
CA ILE A 566 23.91 3.92 2.72
C ILE A 566 23.93 4.01 4.24
N ASP A 567 23.44 2.96 4.89
CA ASP A 567 23.63 2.73 6.31
C ASP A 567 25.00 2.09 6.56
N THR A 568 25.79 2.63 7.50
CA THR A 568 27.16 2.17 7.77
C THR A 568 27.26 0.74 8.30
N LEU A 569 26.20 0.24 8.94
CA LEU A 569 26.13 -1.12 9.47
C LEU A 569 25.41 -2.08 8.50
N ARG A 570 24.33 -1.61 7.88
CA ARG A 570 23.39 -2.45 7.13
C ARG A 570 23.64 -2.44 5.62
N GLY A 571 24.26 -1.39 5.08
CA GLY A 571 24.50 -1.23 3.65
C GLY A 571 23.39 -0.45 2.94
N VAL A 572 23.14 -0.76 1.67
CA VAL A 572 22.14 -0.06 0.86
C VAL A 572 20.72 -0.57 1.13
N ARG A 573 19.76 0.36 1.11
CA ARG A 573 18.34 0.06 1.28
C ARG A 573 17.86 -1.00 0.30
N GLY A 574 17.03 -1.90 0.79
CA GLY A 574 16.47 -3.01 0.04
C GLY A 574 17.34 -4.27 -0.04
N THR A 575 18.63 -4.15 0.27
CA THR A 575 19.54 -5.30 0.41
C THR A 575 20.35 -5.21 1.70
N PHE A 576 19.73 -4.72 2.78
CA PHE A 576 20.39 -4.64 4.07
C PHE A 576 20.93 -6.00 4.50
N VAL A 577 21.96 -5.97 5.34
CA VAL A 577 22.45 -7.17 6.04
C VAL A 577 21.26 -7.87 6.71
N PRO A 578 21.11 -9.19 6.52
CA PRO A 578 20.03 -9.94 7.16
C PRO A 578 20.03 -9.78 8.68
N ILE A 579 18.84 -9.66 9.28
CA ILE A 579 18.69 -9.50 10.74
C ILE A 579 19.41 -10.60 11.52
N ALA A 580 19.39 -11.83 11.00
CA ALA A 580 20.05 -12.98 11.61
C ALA A 580 21.59 -12.88 11.64
N ASP A 581 22.18 -11.97 10.87
CA ASP A 581 23.63 -11.71 10.82
C ASP A 581 24.04 -10.48 11.67
N ILE A 582 23.09 -9.75 12.25
CA ILE A 582 23.35 -8.63 13.17
C ILE A 582 23.37 -9.15 14.60
N GLU A 583 24.40 -8.80 15.37
CA GLU A 583 24.51 -9.11 16.80
C GLU A 583 24.07 -7.89 17.63
N ILE A 584 23.22 -8.09 18.64
CA ILE A 584 22.78 -7.02 19.55
C ILE A 584 23.06 -7.45 20.98
N GLU A 585 24.02 -6.80 21.61
CA GLU A 585 24.38 -7.06 23.01
C GLU A 585 23.62 -6.16 23.98
N SER A 586 23.31 -4.93 23.56
CA SER A 586 22.65 -3.92 24.37
C SER A 586 21.64 -3.08 23.60
N VAL A 587 20.67 -2.55 24.34
CA VAL A 587 19.56 -1.76 23.81
C VAL A 587 19.32 -0.56 24.71
N THR A 588 18.63 0.45 24.20
CA THR A 588 18.19 1.57 25.04
C THR A 588 17.12 1.11 26.04
N GLN A 589 16.99 1.82 27.18
CA GLN A 589 15.88 1.57 28.11
C GLN A 589 14.51 1.62 27.42
N GLN A 590 14.33 2.54 26.47
CA GLN A 590 13.10 2.69 25.70
C GLN A 590 12.80 1.49 24.79
N GLU A 591 13.80 0.96 24.09
CA GLU A 591 13.67 -0.29 23.31
C GLU A 591 13.33 -1.47 24.23
N SER A 592 13.97 -1.54 25.40
CA SER A 592 13.73 -2.58 26.40
C SER A 592 12.29 -2.54 26.94
N ASP A 593 11.80 -1.37 27.35
CA ASP A 593 10.44 -1.18 27.87
C ASP A 593 9.37 -1.46 26.80
N TRP A 594 9.63 -1.01 25.57
CA TRP A 594 8.76 -1.28 24.43
C TRP A 594 8.65 -2.78 24.16
N TYR A 595 9.79 -3.48 24.05
CA TYR A 595 9.80 -4.90 23.75
C TYR A 595 9.28 -5.75 24.91
N THR A 596 9.59 -5.41 26.16
CA THR A 596 9.13 -6.16 27.34
C THR A 596 7.60 -6.24 27.41
N ARG A 597 6.89 -5.17 27.00
CA ARG A 597 5.42 -5.20 26.88
C ARG A 597 4.95 -6.25 25.87
N ILE A 598 5.57 -6.32 24.70
CA ILE A 598 5.26 -7.31 23.65
C ILE A 598 5.57 -8.72 24.17
N ALA A 599 6.73 -8.93 24.77
CA ALA A 599 7.14 -10.22 25.28
C ALA A 599 6.18 -10.77 26.36
N ASN A 600 5.69 -9.89 27.24
CA ASN A 600 4.68 -10.25 28.25
C ASN A 600 3.34 -10.63 27.60
N GLU A 601 2.87 -9.85 26.64
CA GLU A 601 1.62 -10.12 25.90
C GLU A 601 1.64 -11.50 25.23
N TYR A 602 2.72 -11.81 24.51
CA TYR A 602 2.90 -13.12 23.87
C TYR A 602 3.07 -14.25 24.89
N SER A 603 3.79 -14.01 26.00
CA SER A 603 3.94 -15.01 27.08
C SER A 603 2.60 -15.40 27.72
N GLU A 604 1.68 -14.45 27.83
CA GLU A 604 0.39 -14.65 28.50
C GLU A 604 -0.69 -15.18 27.55
N ARG A 605 -0.83 -14.58 26.36
CA ARG A 605 -1.92 -14.91 25.42
C ARG A 605 -1.56 -15.97 24.39
N PHE A 606 -0.29 -16.04 23.97
CA PHE A 606 0.20 -16.94 22.94
C PHE A 606 1.45 -17.72 23.40
N PRO A 607 1.43 -18.43 24.54
CA PRO A 607 2.62 -19.15 25.04
C PRO A 607 3.08 -20.28 24.11
N GLN A 608 2.29 -20.64 23.10
CA GLN A 608 2.59 -21.61 22.06
C GLN A 608 2.17 -21.00 20.73
N ILE A 609 3.04 -21.10 19.72
CA ILE A 609 2.71 -20.73 18.33
C ILE A 609 2.50 -22.01 17.54
N ASP A 610 1.38 -22.05 16.83
CA ASP A 610 0.94 -23.19 16.03
C ASP A 610 1.54 -23.06 14.61
N PRO A 611 2.07 -24.13 14.00
CA PRO A 611 2.67 -24.05 12.67
C PRO A 611 1.61 -23.81 11.59
N ILE A 612 2.05 -23.23 10.47
CA ILE A 612 1.20 -22.97 9.32
C ILE A 612 1.70 -23.80 8.14
N ILE A 613 0.81 -24.57 7.54
CA ILE A 613 1.05 -25.38 6.35
C ILE A 613 0.28 -24.75 5.20
N VAL A 614 0.91 -24.61 4.04
CA VAL A 614 0.24 -24.29 2.78
C VAL A 614 0.75 -25.22 1.69
N ALA A 615 -0.13 -26.03 1.13
CA ALA A 615 0.17 -26.92 0.01
C ALA A 615 -0.60 -26.45 -1.22
N LEU A 616 0.11 -26.25 -2.32
CA LEU A 616 -0.46 -25.83 -3.59
C LEU A 616 -0.28 -26.95 -4.61
N ARG A 617 -1.36 -27.25 -5.35
CA ARG A 617 -1.35 -28.17 -6.48
C ARG A 617 -1.87 -27.48 -7.73
N ARG A 618 -1.21 -27.75 -8.85
CA ARG A 618 -1.66 -27.36 -10.19
C ARG A 618 -2.23 -28.57 -10.92
N GLU A 619 -3.39 -28.39 -11.54
CA GLU A 619 -4.05 -29.41 -12.36
C GLU A 619 -4.48 -28.82 -13.71
N ASP A 620 -4.28 -29.57 -14.79
CA ASP A 620 -4.81 -29.23 -16.10
C ASP A 620 -6.34 -29.41 -16.09
N ILE A 621 -7.06 -28.54 -16.80
CA ILE A 621 -8.51 -28.69 -16.97
C ILE A 621 -8.77 -29.56 -18.20
N PRO A 622 -9.40 -30.75 -18.06
CA PRO A 622 -9.65 -31.62 -19.19
C PRO A 622 -10.50 -30.92 -20.27
N GLY A 623 -9.98 -30.86 -21.50
CA GLY A 623 -10.68 -30.28 -22.64
C GLY A 623 -10.49 -28.78 -22.84
N ASP A 624 -9.70 -28.10 -21.99
CA ASP A 624 -9.35 -26.69 -22.15
C ASP A 624 -7.88 -26.47 -21.80
N ASP A 625 -7.03 -26.32 -22.82
CA ASP A 625 -5.59 -26.07 -22.68
C ASP A 625 -5.26 -24.62 -22.34
N THR A 626 -6.24 -23.73 -22.38
CA THR A 626 -6.09 -22.32 -22.03
C THR A 626 -6.31 -22.06 -20.54
N LEU A 627 -6.79 -23.05 -19.79
CA LEU A 627 -7.08 -22.93 -18.37
C LEU A 627 -6.23 -23.88 -17.51
N GLU A 628 -6.04 -23.51 -16.25
CA GLU A 628 -5.50 -24.39 -15.22
C GLU A 628 -6.26 -24.20 -13.90
N ARG A 629 -6.28 -25.26 -13.09
CA ARG A 629 -6.82 -25.22 -11.74
C ARG A 629 -5.69 -25.19 -10.73
N ILE A 630 -5.76 -24.23 -9.82
CA ILE A 630 -4.87 -24.10 -8.68
C ILE A 630 -5.66 -24.45 -7.42
N SER A 631 -5.26 -25.53 -6.75
CA SER A 631 -5.83 -25.96 -5.48
C SER A 631 -4.86 -25.61 -4.35
N ILE A 632 -5.32 -24.82 -3.39
CA ILE A 632 -4.55 -24.36 -2.23
C ILE A 632 -5.18 -24.97 -0.98
N HIS A 633 -4.40 -25.75 -0.26
CA HIS A 633 -4.76 -26.32 1.04
C HIS A 633 -3.93 -25.63 2.11
N ALA A 634 -4.56 -24.90 3.02
CA ALA A 634 -3.91 -24.26 4.16
C ALA A 634 -4.40 -24.88 5.47
N GLU A 635 -3.48 -25.21 6.37
CA GLU A 635 -3.81 -25.85 7.64
C GLU A 635 -2.97 -25.28 8.78
N ILE A 636 -3.62 -25.03 9.93
CA ILE A 636 -2.97 -24.67 11.19
C ILE A 636 -3.27 -25.80 12.18
N ALA A 637 -2.24 -26.52 12.61
CA ALA A 637 -2.37 -27.68 13.50
C ALA A 637 -1.10 -27.89 14.37
N PRO A 638 -1.22 -28.12 15.68
CA PRO A 638 -2.46 -28.12 16.46
C PRO A 638 -2.98 -26.69 16.66
N LEU A 639 -4.29 -26.47 16.65
CA LEU A 639 -4.92 -25.18 16.96
C LEU A 639 -5.50 -25.23 18.37
N THR A 640 -5.32 -24.15 19.15
CA THR A 640 -6.11 -23.92 20.38
C THR A 640 -7.06 -22.75 20.12
N PRO A 641 -8.35 -22.98 19.80
CA PRO A 641 -9.30 -21.93 19.43
C PRO A 641 -9.39 -20.77 20.43
N GLU A 642 -9.17 -21.05 21.72
CA GLU A 642 -9.20 -20.05 22.80
C GLU A 642 -8.12 -18.96 22.64
N LYS A 643 -6.99 -19.27 21.98
CA LYS A 643 -5.89 -18.32 21.72
C LYS A 643 -6.28 -17.23 20.71
N TYR A 644 -7.09 -17.58 19.71
CA TYR A 644 -7.37 -16.72 18.53
C TYR A 644 -8.54 -15.73 18.74
N GLY A 645 -8.81 -15.37 20.01
CA GLY A 645 -9.66 -14.24 20.37
C GLY A 645 -11.15 -14.42 20.07
N LYS A 646 -11.82 -13.30 19.75
CA LYS A 646 -13.29 -13.25 19.55
C LYS A 646 -13.74 -13.93 18.24
N TRP A 647 -12.91 -13.94 17.20
CA TRP A 647 -13.27 -14.44 15.87
C TRP A 647 -13.41 -15.97 15.83
N ALA A 648 -12.45 -16.71 16.38
CA ALA A 648 -12.56 -18.17 16.50
C ALA A 648 -13.71 -18.62 17.42
N LYS A 649 -14.15 -17.74 18.34
CA LYS A 649 -15.32 -17.93 19.22
C LYS A 649 -16.66 -17.57 18.57
N GLN A 650 -16.64 -16.89 17.42
CA GLN A 650 -17.85 -16.51 16.67
C GLN A 650 -18.24 -17.55 15.62
N LEU A 651 -17.34 -18.48 15.31
CA LEU A 651 -17.58 -19.58 14.39
C LEU A 651 -18.26 -20.75 15.12
N GLY A 652 -19.26 -21.34 14.46
CA GLY A 652 -19.96 -22.53 14.93
C GLY A 652 -19.22 -23.82 14.58
N PRO A 653 -19.64 -24.98 15.12
CA PRO A 653 -19.04 -26.27 14.79
C PRO A 653 -19.19 -26.58 13.28
N PRO A 654 -18.26 -27.31 12.65
CA PRO A 654 -18.42 -27.77 11.27
C PRO A 654 -19.74 -28.53 11.07
N THR A 655 -20.38 -28.33 9.93
CA THR A 655 -21.66 -28.95 9.60
C THR A 655 -21.69 -29.41 8.15
N SER A 656 -22.29 -30.58 7.89
CA SER A 656 -22.51 -31.10 6.54
C SER A 656 -23.67 -30.40 5.83
N VAL A 657 -24.48 -29.63 6.57
CA VAL A 657 -25.54 -28.80 5.99
C VAL A 657 -24.91 -27.62 5.24
N ALA A 658 -25.37 -27.38 4.02
CA ALA A 658 -25.03 -26.23 3.21
C ALA A 658 -26.31 -25.63 2.62
N MET A 659 -26.31 -24.31 2.41
CA MET A 659 -27.36 -23.64 1.69
C MET A 659 -27.14 -23.82 0.19
N ARG A 660 -28.16 -24.29 -0.52
CA ARG A 660 -28.22 -24.26 -1.97
C ARG A 660 -28.53 -22.84 -2.42
N PHE A 661 -27.64 -22.27 -3.22
CA PHE A 661 -27.77 -20.94 -3.81
C PHE A 661 -28.49 -21.02 -5.15
N ALA A 662 -28.99 -19.89 -5.63
CA ALA A 662 -29.59 -19.81 -6.94
C ALA A 662 -28.51 -19.91 -8.04
N PRO A 663 -28.81 -20.47 -9.22
CA PRO A 663 -27.81 -20.64 -10.28
C PRO A 663 -27.21 -19.34 -10.82
N ASP A 664 -27.93 -18.23 -10.66
CA ASP A 664 -27.55 -16.88 -11.05
C ASP A 664 -26.79 -16.12 -9.94
N ASP A 665 -26.47 -16.76 -8.81
CA ASP A 665 -25.58 -16.18 -7.79
C ASP A 665 -24.12 -16.32 -8.23
N ILE A 666 -23.53 -15.22 -8.71
CA ILE A 666 -22.12 -15.17 -9.13
C ILE A 666 -21.17 -15.17 -7.94
N VAL A 667 -21.56 -14.59 -6.82
CA VAL A 667 -20.83 -14.72 -5.55
C VAL A 667 -21.78 -15.31 -4.53
N SER A 668 -21.34 -16.34 -3.81
CA SER A 668 -22.08 -16.89 -2.67
C SER A 668 -21.13 -17.23 -1.53
N VAL A 669 -21.52 -16.87 -0.32
CA VAL A 669 -20.77 -17.15 0.91
C VAL A 669 -21.74 -17.64 1.97
N GLN A 670 -21.35 -18.65 2.73
CA GLN A 670 -22.09 -19.15 3.88
C GLN A 670 -21.14 -19.49 5.02
N ALA A 671 -21.56 -19.24 6.25
CA ALA A 671 -20.81 -19.57 7.45
C ALA A 671 -21.77 -20.03 8.55
N HIS A 672 -21.37 -21.09 9.25
CA HIS A 672 -22.00 -21.51 10.48
C HIS A 672 -21.36 -20.71 11.62
N VAL A 673 -22.16 -19.88 12.28
CA VAL A 673 -21.69 -18.95 13.32
C VAL A 673 -22.41 -19.21 14.63
N ALA A 674 -21.71 -19.02 15.74
CA ALA A 674 -22.25 -19.13 17.08
C ALA A 674 -21.58 -18.09 17.97
N SER A 675 -22.34 -17.27 18.68
CA SER A 675 -21.77 -16.34 19.65
C SER A 675 -22.80 -15.92 20.69
N ALA A 676 -22.35 -15.38 21.82
CA ALA A 676 -23.27 -14.83 22.83
C ALA A 676 -24.16 -13.70 22.26
N GLN A 677 -23.70 -13.00 21.22
CA GLN A 677 -24.42 -11.89 20.57
C GLN A 677 -25.40 -12.39 19.50
N ILE A 678 -25.02 -13.40 18.72
CA ILE A 678 -25.83 -13.93 17.61
C ILE A 678 -26.82 -14.98 18.11
N GLY A 679 -26.49 -15.71 19.18
CA GLY A 679 -27.28 -16.80 19.73
C GLY A 679 -26.69 -18.19 19.39
N PRO A 680 -27.51 -19.25 19.43
CA PRO A 680 -27.05 -20.61 19.16
C PRO A 680 -26.57 -20.77 17.70
N PRO A 681 -25.83 -21.85 17.39
CA PRO A 681 -25.26 -22.06 16.07
C PRO A 681 -26.31 -21.91 14.95
N THR A 682 -26.03 -21.00 14.02
CA THR A 682 -26.94 -20.60 12.93
C THR A 682 -26.12 -20.41 11.66
N HIS A 683 -26.66 -20.80 10.51
CA HIS A 683 -26.08 -20.49 9.21
C HIS A 683 -26.39 -19.05 8.85
N LEU A 684 -25.37 -18.24 8.61
CA LEU A 684 -25.47 -16.98 7.88
C LEU A 684 -25.00 -17.22 6.45
N PHE A 685 -25.70 -16.66 5.48
CA PHE A 685 -25.34 -16.80 4.07
C PHE A 685 -25.64 -15.52 3.30
N ALA A 686 -24.88 -15.24 2.25
CA ALA A 686 -25.08 -14.10 1.38
C ALA A 686 -24.83 -14.50 -0.07
N GLY A 687 -25.58 -13.91 -0.99
CA GLY A 687 -25.42 -14.10 -2.43
C GLY A 687 -25.43 -12.76 -3.15
N ILE A 688 -24.63 -12.64 -4.20
CA ILE A 688 -24.66 -11.55 -5.18
C ILE A 688 -25.06 -12.15 -6.52
N LYS A 689 -26.08 -11.57 -7.16
CA LYS A 689 -26.62 -11.99 -8.44
C LYS A 689 -25.78 -11.50 -9.60
N ASP A 690 -25.75 -12.29 -10.67
CA ASP A 690 -25.26 -11.87 -11.97
C ASP A 690 -26.33 -11.06 -12.73
N THR A 691 -26.56 -9.82 -12.29
CA THR A 691 -27.55 -8.91 -12.91
C THR A 691 -27.01 -7.50 -12.99
N TYR A 692 -27.47 -6.72 -13.98
CA TYR A 692 -27.10 -5.31 -14.11
C TYR A 692 -27.40 -4.51 -12.82
N PRO A 693 -26.39 -3.91 -12.18
CA PRO A 693 -26.63 -2.97 -11.09
C PRO A 693 -27.29 -1.69 -11.65
N PRO A 694 -28.23 -1.06 -10.92
CA PRO A 694 -28.74 0.26 -11.29
C PRO A 694 -27.60 1.30 -11.32
N ALA A 695 -27.73 2.33 -12.16
CA ALA A 695 -26.70 3.35 -12.33
C ALA A 695 -26.44 4.13 -11.03
N PRO A 696 -25.17 4.43 -10.67
CA PRO A 696 -24.84 5.15 -9.45
C PRO A 696 -25.02 6.67 -9.59
N ASP A 697 -25.78 7.27 -8.68
CA ASP A 697 -25.92 8.71 -8.52
C ASP A 697 -24.93 9.22 -7.43
N GLN A 698 -24.33 10.40 -7.66
CA GLN A 698 -23.24 11.02 -6.88
C GLN A 698 -23.59 11.34 -5.42
N PHE A 699 -22.88 10.75 -4.44
CA PHE A 699 -22.73 11.29 -3.08
C PHE A 699 -21.40 10.83 -2.44
N ASP A 700 -20.69 11.74 -1.76
CA ASP A 700 -19.45 11.47 -1.03
C ASP A 700 -19.66 11.11 0.45
N GLY A 701 -18.76 10.27 0.99
CA GLY A 701 -18.68 9.92 2.42
C GLY A 701 -19.20 8.54 2.82
N ILE A 702 -19.34 8.27 4.13
CA ILE A 702 -19.78 6.99 4.75
C ILE A 702 -21.11 6.46 4.15
N LEU A 703 -21.89 7.33 3.52
CA LEU A 703 -23.10 7.01 2.77
C LEU A 703 -22.82 6.20 1.47
N LYS A 704 -21.65 6.31 0.85
CA LYS A 704 -21.24 5.54 -0.33
C LYS A 704 -21.27 4.03 -0.09
N THR A 705 -20.79 3.57 1.07
CA THR A 705 -20.84 2.14 1.44
C THR A 705 -22.29 1.65 1.60
N TYR A 706 -23.17 2.49 2.14
CA TYR A 706 -24.60 2.16 2.30
C TYR A 706 -25.33 2.11 0.94
N TRP A 707 -25.04 3.02 0.02
CA TRP A 707 -25.62 3.04 -1.32
C TRP A 707 -25.06 1.95 -2.22
N ALA A 708 -23.73 1.72 -2.22
CA ALA A 708 -23.11 0.59 -2.92
C ALA A 708 -23.72 -0.76 -2.49
N LEU A 709 -23.97 -0.96 -1.19
CA LEU A 709 -24.66 -2.16 -0.68
C LEU A 709 -26.14 -2.24 -1.09
N ARG A 710 -26.78 -1.11 -1.40
CA ARG A 710 -28.18 -1.04 -1.85
C ARG A 710 -28.30 -1.28 -3.36
N GLU A 711 -27.31 -0.84 -4.13
CA GLU A 711 -27.25 -1.01 -5.60
C GLU A 711 -26.80 -2.42 -5.99
N LEU A 712 -25.90 -3.03 -5.19
CA LEU A 712 -25.49 -4.41 -5.42
C LEU A 712 -26.72 -5.33 -5.38
N PRO A 713 -26.91 -6.18 -6.41
CA PRO A 713 -28.01 -7.10 -6.44
C PRO A 713 -27.73 -8.29 -5.52
N ALA A 714 -27.80 -8.03 -4.21
CA ALA A 714 -27.36 -8.95 -3.17
C ALA A 714 -28.48 -9.25 -2.16
N TYR A 715 -28.28 -10.34 -1.43
CA TYR A 715 -29.12 -10.71 -0.30
C TYR A 715 -28.29 -11.30 0.85
N LEU A 716 -28.80 -11.16 2.07
CA LEU A 716 -28.24 -11.72 3.30
C LEU A 716 -29.30 -12.57 4.00
N GLY A 717 -29.01 -13.83 4.27
CA GLY A 717 -29.93 -14.77 4.90
C GLY A 717 -29.38 -15.45 6.15
N ALA A 718 -30.31 -16.01 6.93
CA ALA A 718 -30.05 -16.83 8.10
C ALA A 718 -30.98 -18.06 8.17
N TRP A 719 -30.46 -19.18 8.67
CA TRP A 719 -31.21 -20.43 8.90
C TRP A 719 -30.62 -21.23 10.08
N PRO A 720 -31.41 -21.90 10.93
CA PRO A 720 -32.87 -21.99 10.97
C PRO A 720 -33.52 -20.88 11.82
N GLN A 721 -32.76 -19.86 12.25
CA GLN A 721 -33.21 -18.84 13.20
C GLN A 721 -33.51 -17.49 12.53
N PRO A 722 -34.79 -17.13 12.32
CA PRO A 722 -35.13 -15.88 11.64
C PRO A 722 -34.67 -14.60 12.36
N GLY A 723 -34.58 -14.66 13.69
CA GLY A 723 -34.19 -13.54 14.54
C GLY A 723 -32.67 -13.33 14.69
N ALA A 724 -31.83 -14.18 14.09
CA ALA A 724 -30.37 -13.99 14.15
C ALA A 724 -29.93 -12.69 13.46
N LEU A 725 -30.58 -12.33 12.33
CA LEU A 725 -30.31 -11.09 11.61
C LEU A 725 -30.76 -9.83 12.36
N ASP A 726 -31.71 -9.94 13.30
CA ASP A 726 -32.15 -8.83 14.15
C ASP A 726 -31.12 -8.46 15.23
N ARG A 727 -30.18 -9.36 15.53
CA ARG A 727 -29.12 -9.15 16.52
C ARG A 727 -27.85 -8.56 15.92
N LEU A 728 -27.78 -8.46 14.58
CA LEU A 728 -26.75 -7.70 13.90
C LEU A 728 -26.96 -6.20 14.19
N PRO A 729 -25.90 -5.38 14.29
CA PRO A 729 -25.97 -3.96 14.62
C PRO A 729 -26.50 -3.10 13.45
N LEU A 730 -27.55 -3.57 12.77
CA LEU A 730 -28.15 -2.97 11.57
C LEU A 730 -29.39 -2.12 11.87
N GLY A 731 -29.90 -2.12 13.12
CA GLY A 731 -31.00 -1.25 13.55
C GLY A 731 -32.33 -1.48 12.82
N LEU A 732 -32.60 -2.71 12.36
CA LEU A 732 -33.62 -3.01 11.34
C LEU A 732 -35.08 -2.80 11.76
N GLY A 733 -35.39 -2.80 13.07
CA GLY A 733 -36.75 -2.70 13.59
C GLY A 733 -37.66 -3.88 13.18
N ARG A 734 -38.95 -3.86 13.58
CA ARG A 734 -39.91 -4.95 13.27
C ARG A 734 -40.53 -4.87 11.86
N GLY A 735 -40.34 -3.76 11.15
CA GLY A 735 -40.88 -3.52 9.80
C GLY A 735 -42.42 -3.48 9.71
N ARG A 736 -42.93 -3.19 8.50
CA ARG A 736 -44.35 -3.29 8.14
C ARG A 736 -44.55 -4.45 7.16
N PRO A 737 -45.54 -5.33 7.36
CA PRO A 737 -45.82 -6.42 6.42
C PRO A 737 -46.27 -5.84 5.07
N VAL A 738 -45.70 -6.36 3.98
CA VAL A 738 -45.99 -5.93 2.60
C VAL A 738 -46.44 -7.08 1.70
N GLY A 739 -46.42 -8.32 2.21
CA GLY A 739 -46.91 -9.51 1.51
C GLY A 739 -46.77 -10.78 2.37
N PRO A 740 -47.17 -11.95 1.86
CA PRO A 740 -47.02 -13.23 2.57
C PRO A 740 -45.55 -13.48 2.92
N GLY A 741 -45.23 -13.54 4.22
CA GLY A 741 -43.86 -13.73 4.70
C GLY A 741 -42.90 -12.56 4.44
N LEU A 742 -43.34 -11.48 3.78
CA LEU A 742 -42.50 -10.35 3.37
C LEU A 742 -42.82 -9.09 4.20
N SER A 743 -41.80 -8.47 4.77
CA SER A 743 -41.90 -7.23 5.56
C SER A 743 -40.90 -6.19 5.06
N LYS A 744 -41.31 -4.92 5.02
CA LYS A 744 -40.46 -3.78 4.70
C LYS A 744 -39.94 -3.14 5.99
N LEU A 745 -38.63 -3.12 6.16
CA LEU A 745 -37.89 -2.63 7.32
C LEU A 745 -37.52 -1.14 7.17
N LEU A 746 -36.92 -0.57 8.22
CA LEU A 746 -36.31 0.77 8.16
C LEU A 746 -35.19 0.79 7.10
N GLY A 747 -35.02 1.91 6.40
CA GLY A 747 -33.99 2.06 5.36
C GLY A 747 -34.33 1.46 3.98
N GLY A 748 -35.54 0.93 3.79
CA GLY A 748 -35.99 0.39 2.50
C GLY A 748 -35.65 -1.09 2.25
N LEU A 749 -35.08 -1.77 3.25
CA LEU A 749 -34.74 -3.19 3.21
C LEU A 749 -36.00 -4.06 3.30
N TYR A 750 -36.09 -5.10 2.48
CA TYR A 750 -37.14 -6.11 2.52
C TYR A 750 -36.63 -7.36 3.25
N ARG A 751 -37.50 -7.98 4.05
CA ARG A 751 -37.26 -9.24 4.75
C ARG A 751 -38.29 -10.27 4.34
N TYR A 752 -37.84 -11.42 3.88
CA TYR A 752 -38.64 -12.64 3.88
C TYR A 752 -38.42 -13.43 5.18
N SER A 753 -39.48 -14.02 5.73
CA SER A 753 -39.42 -14.92 6.88
C SER A 753 -40.38 -16.10 6.67
N GLY A 754 -39.83 -17.31 6.55
CA GLY A 754 -40.61 -18.52 6.29
C GLY A 754 -39.73 -19.77 6.14
N GLY A 755 -40.25 -20.95 6.48
CA GLY A 755 -39.52 -22.22 6.32
C GLY A 755 -38.23 -22.33 7.13
N GLY A 756 -38.10 -21.59 8.24
CA GLY A 756 -36.87 -21.49 9.02
C GLY A 756 -35.85 -20.47 8.47
N PHE A 757 -36.10 -19.90 7.29
CA PHE A 757 -35.25 -18.87 6.69
C PHE A 757 -35.69 -17.47 7.09
N SER A 758 -34.70 -16.58 7.22
CA SER A 758 -34.88 -15.13 7.18
C SER A 758 -33.92 -14.56 6.15
N VAL A 759 -34.42 -13.86 5.13
CA VAL A 759 -33.60 -13.35 4.01
C VAL A 759 -33.89 -11.88 3.81
N LEU A 760 -32.83 -11.07 3.72
CA LEU A 760 -32.83 -9.63 3.59
C LEU A 760 -32.30 -9.22 2.23
N SER A 761 -32.96 -8.29 1.55
CA SER A 761 -32.40 -7.60 0.38
C SER A 761 -33.02 -6.22 0.26
N PHE A 762 -32.30 -5.27 -0.33
CA PHE A 762 -32.86 -3.96 -0.67
C PHE A 762 -33.82 -4.04 -1.88
N GLN A 763 -33.77 -5.13 -2.64
CA GLN A 763 -34.53 -5.34 -3.86
C GLN A 763 -35.48 -6.53 -3.67
N PRO A 764 -36.82 -6.32 -3.62
CA PRO A 764 -37.77 -7.41 -3.41
C PRO A 764 -37.79 -8.42 -4.57
N GLU A 765 -37.41 -8.01 -5.78
CA GLU A 765 -37.27 -8.85 -6.96
C GLU A 765 -36.18 -9.91 -6.75
N ILE A 766 -35.07 -9.54 -6.10
CA ILE A 766 -33.98 -10.46 -5.76
C ILE A 766 -34.44 -11.52 -4.78
N LEU A 767 -35.21 -11.13 -3.76
CA LEU A 767 -35.80 -12.11 -2.84
C LEU A 767 -36.67 -13.10 -3.60
N ASN A 768 -37.57 -12.61 -4.47
CA ASN A 768 -38.45 -13.47 -5.25
C ASN A 768 -37.70 -14.41 -6.20
N ALA A 769 -36.59 -13.96 -6.80
CA ALA A 769 -35.75 -14.77 -7.67
C ALA A 769 -34.93 -15.83 -6.90
N THR A 770 -34.46 -15.50 -5.70
CA THR A 770 -33.61 -16.37 -4.88
C THR A 770 -34.40 -17.44 -4.12
N LEU A 771 -35.53 -17.08 -3.53
CA LEU A 771 -36.28 -17.94 -2.60
C LEU A 771 -36.64 -19.34 -3.15
N PRO A 772 -37.00 -19.54 -4.44
CA PRO A 772 -37.31 -20.86 -4.98
C PRO A 772 -36.14 -21.85 -4.96
N PHE A 773 -34.89 -21.37 -4.87
CA PHE A 773 -33.68 -22.20 -4.92
C PHE A 773 -33.05 -22.44 -3.54
N LEU A 774 -33.40 -21.61 -2.54
CA LEU A 774 -32.84 -21.71 -1.20
C LEU A 774 -33.33 -22.97 -0.50
N GLU A 775 -32.39 -23.87 -0.24
CA GLU A 775 -32.64 -25.13 0.44
C GLU A 775 -31.47 -25.44 1.37
N ALA A 776 -31.73 -25.93 2.58
CA ALA A 776 -30.71 -26.47 3.45
C ALA A 776 -30.50 -27.95 3.09
N THR A 777 -29.40 -28.27 2.42
CA THR A 777 -29.09 -29.62 1.95
C THR A 777 -27.87 -30.20 2.65
N ASP A 778 -27.85 -31.51 2.87
CA ASP A 778 -26.65 -32.20 3.33
C ASP A 778 -25.71 -32.45 2.14
N VAL A 779 -24.49 -31.91 2.20
CA VAL A 779 -23.46 -32.06 1.16
C VAL A 779 -22.37 -33.06 1.53
N GLY A 780 -22.53 -33.80 2.63
CA GLY A 780 -21.64 -34.88 3.07
C GLY A 780 -20.28 -34.44 3.63
N GLN A 781 -19.73 -33.32 3.17
CA GLN A 781 -18.46 -32.76 3.65
C GLN A 781 -18.71 -31.65 4.69
N PRO A 782 -18.34 -31.86 5.96
CA PRO A 782 -18.54 -30.86 7.00
C PRO A 782 -17.61 -29.66 6.79
N ALA A 783 -18.16 -28.46 6.85
CA ALA A 783 -17.39 -27.22 6.85
C ALA A 783 -18.03 -26.18 7.77
N THR A 784 -17.21 -25.24 8.24
CA THR A 784 -17.64 -24.09 9.03
C THR A 784 -18.03 -22.93 8.11
N ALA A 785 -17.29 -22.69 7.03
CA ALA A 785 -17.64 -21.71 6.01
C ALA A 785 -17.42 -22.28 4.60
N ARG A 786 -18.22 -21.80 3.65
CA ARG A 786 -18.10 -22.12 2.22
C ARG A 786 -18.29 -20.85 1.40
N GLY A 787 -17.56 -20.72 0.32
CA GLY A 787 -17.65 -19.62 -0.63
C GLY A 787 -17.53 -20.12 -2.06
N ARG A 788 -18.15 -19.39 -2.99
CA ARG A 788 -18.00 -19.59 -4.42
C ARG A 788 -18.03 -18.23 -5.10
N VAL A 789 -17.14 -18.06 -6.07
CA VAL A 789 -17.10 -16.92 -6.98
C VAL A 789 -17.09 -17.49 -8.40
N GLY A 790 -18.04 -17.10 -9.23
CA GLY A 790 -18.08 -17.45 -10.66
C GLY A 790 -17.05 -16.66 -11.46
N SER A 791 -16.92 -16.98 -12.75
CA SER A 791 -16.16 -16.13 -13.67
C SER A 791 -16.85 -14.78 -13.79
N LEU A 792 -16.12 -13.71 -13.46
CA LEU A 792 -16.58 -12.34 -13.70
C LEU A 792 -16.48 -11.97 -15.18
N LEU A 793 -15.53 -12.57 -15.90
CA LEU A 793 -15.43 -12.47 -17.35
C LEU A 793 -16.60 -13.21 -18.00
N GLY A 794 -17.31 -12.53 -18.90
CA GLY A 794 -18.55 -12.95 -19.56
C GLY A 794 -19.83 -12.75 -18.74
N SER A 795 -19.74 -12.18 -17.53
CA SER A 795 -20.89 -11.98 -16.64
C SER A 795 -21.60 -10.64 -16.89
N GLN A 796 -22.84 -10.50 -16.41
CA GLN A 796 -23.54 -9.21 -16.42
C GLN A 796 -22.91 -8.18 -15.48
N LEU A 797 -22.15 -8.62 -14.46
CA LEU A 797 -21.37 -7.74 -13.59
C LEU A 797 -20.01 -7.33 -14.17
N GLU A 798 -19.56 -7.93 -15.27
CA GLU A 798 -18.22 -7.69 -15.83
C GLU A 798 -17.95 -6.19 -16.01
N GLY A 799 -18.87 -5.48 -16.68
CA GLY A 799 -18.73 -4.05 -16.94
C GLY A 799 -18.70 -3.20 -15.68
N TRP A 800 -19.48 -3.55 -14.65
CA TRP A 800 -19.48 -2.84 -13.36
C TRP A 800 -18.18 -3.07 -12.60
N VAL A 801 -17.72 -4.33 -12.48
CA VAL A 801 -16.45 -4.66 -11.83
C VAL A 801 -15.28 -4.00 -12.55
N ASN A 802 -15.27 -4.07 -13.89
CA ASN A 802 -14.24 -3.43 -14.70
C ASN A 802 -14.21 -1.92 -14.48
N ASN A 803 -15.38 -1.26 -14.39
CA ASN A 803 -15.47 0.16 -14.08
C ASN A 803 -14.94 0.47 -12.67
N GLU A 804 -15.37 -0.24 -11.62
CA GLU A 804 -14.91 0.03 -10.25
C GLU A 804 -13.40 -0.15 -10.10
N LEU A 805 -12.85 -1.22 -10.67
CA LEU A 805 -11.40 -1.45 -10.68
C LEU A 805 -10.66 -0.38 -11.49
N TYR A 806 -11.23 0.05 -12.62
CA TYR A 806 -10.70 1.17 -13.41
C TYR A 806 -10.70 2.48 -12.61
N GLN A 807 -11.80 2.83 -11.93
CA GLN A 807 -11.88 4.08 -11.16
C GLN A 807 -10.82 4.13 -10.05
N ASN A 808 -10.63 3.02 -9.33
CA ASN A 808 -9.60 2.92 -8.31
C ASN A 808 -8.19 3.06 -8.93
N ALA A 809 -7.92 2.37 -10.03
CA ALA A 809 -6.65 2.46 -10.73
C ALA A 809 -6.40 3.87 -11.34
N ALA A 810 -7.44 4.53 -11.82
CA ALA A 810 -7.40 5.89 -12.36
C ALA A 810 -7.11 6.92 -11.26
N GLN A 811 -7.76 6.80 -10.10
CA GLN A 811 -7.48 7.64 -8.94
C GLN A 811 -6.02 7.48 -8.48
N ALA A 812 -5.56 6.24 -8.31
CA ALA A 812 -4.18 5.95 -7.90
C ALA A 812 -3.16 6.39 -8.97
N SER A 813 -3.50 6.28 -10.25
CA SER A 813 -2.69 6.83 -11.36
C SER A 813 -2.58 8.35 -11.30
N ARG A 814 -3.67 9.06 -11.03
CA ARG A 814 -3.66 10.52 -10.87
C ARG A 814 -2.80 10.93 -9.68
N ALA A 815 -2.96 10.26 -8.53
CA ALA A 815 -2.15 10.50 -7.34
C ALA A 815 -0.65 10.32 -7.61
N GLY A 816 -0.25 9.31 -8.40
CA GLY A 816 1.14 9.12 -8.80
C GLY A 816 1.71 10.26 -9.66
N ALA A 817 0.92 10.82 -10.57
CA ALA A 817 1.34 11.99 -11.34
C ALA A 817 1.41 13.27 -10.48
N GLU A 818 0.47 13.46 -9.56
CA GLU A 818 0.50 14.55 -8.58
C GLU A 818 1.72 14.46 -7.65
N PHE A 819 2.10 13.23 -7.26
CA PHE A 819 3.33 13.00 -6.51
C PHE A 819 4.59 13.42 -7.29
N LEU A 820 4.65 13.13 -8.59
CA LEU A 820 5.75 13.62 -9.43
C LEU A 820 5.75 15.15 -9.58
N ASN A 821 4.57 15.78 -9.66
CA ASN A 821 4.46 17.24 -9.66
C ASN A 821 5.02 17.86 -8.38
N LEU A 822 4.88 17.22 -7.20
CA LEU A 822 5.49 17.72 -5.96
C LEU A 822 7.02 17.85 -6.06
N PHE A 823 7.70 16.91 -6.72
CA PHE A 823 9.15 16.99 -6.91
C PHE A 823 9.53 18.20 -7.77
N SER A 824 8.76 18.48 -8.82
CA SER A 824 9.01 19.63 -9.69
C SER A 824 8.62 20.96 -9.04
N GLU A 825 7.48 21.03 -8.35
CA GLU A 825 6.93 22.28 -7.80
C GLU A 825 7.54 22.65 -6.43
N GLN A 826 7.76 21.68 -5.55
CA GLN A 826 8.23 21.94 -4.18
C GLN A 826 9.74 21.76 -4.05
N LEU A 827 10.32 20.82 -4.79
CA LEU A 827 11.75 20.47 -4.71
C LEU A 827 12.55 20.89 -5.96
N HIS A 828 11.92 21.59 -6.91
CA HIS A 828 12.54 22.11 -8.14
C HIS A 828 13.31 21.06 -8.96
N VAL A 829 12.89 19.79 -8.88
CA VAL A 829 13.53 18.69 -9.63
C VAL A 829 13.10 18.77 -11.09
N GLY A 830 14.09 18.79 -11.98
CA GLY A 830 13.87 18.78 -13.42
C GLY A 830 13.10 17.53 -13.87
N PRO A 831 12.22 17.63 -14.88
CA PRO A 831 11.44 16.49 -15.33
C PRO A 831 12.27 15.26 -15.73
N ASP A 832 13.45 15.47 -16.31
CA ASP A 832 14.34 14.40 -16.77
C ASP A 832 14.91 13.56 -15.60
N GLU A 833 14.98 14.13 -14.40
CA GLU A 833 15.56 13.49 -13.21
C GLU A 833 14.49 13.03 -12.19
N ALA A 834 13.24 13.50 -12.32
CA ALA A 834 12.22 13.31 -11.29
C ALA A 834 11.91 11.84 -10.99
N ILE A 835 11.80 10.99 -12.02
CA ILE A 835 11.52 9.54 -11.86
C ILE A 835 12.66 8.85 -11.09
N GLU A 836 13.91 9.21 -11.39
CA GLU A 836 15.08 8.65 -10.71
C GLU A 836 15.10 9.09 -9.24
N GLN A 837 14.89 10.39 -8.97
CA GLN A 837 14.86 10.92 -7.61
C GLN A 837 13.70 10.34 -6.78
N VAL A 838 12.52 10.19 -7.38
CA VAL A 838 11.38 9.49 -6.74
C VAL A 838 11.75 8.06 -6.38
N THR A 839 12.43 7.34 -7.27
CA THR A 839 12.85 5.96 -7.03
C THR A 839 13.86 5.87 -5.88
N LEU A 840 14.80 6.83 -5.78
CA LEU A 840 15.74 6.92 -4.67
C LEU A 840 15.05 7.20 -3.33
N VAL A 841 14.06 8.10 -3.32
CA VAL A 841 13.28 8.42 -2.12
C VAL A 841 12.40 7.24 -1.71
N LEU A 842 11.57 6.70 -2.61
CA LEU A 842 10.64 5.61 -2.29
C LEU A 842 11.35 4.27 -2.09
N GLY A 843 12.54 4.07 -2.65
CA GLY A 843 13.28 2.81 -2.67
C GLY A 843 12.72 1.77 -3.65
N VAL A 844 11.64 2.11 -4.35
CA VAL A 844 10.96 1.30 -5.36
C VAL A 844 10.49 2.22 -6.49
N PRO A 845 10.43 1.72 -7.74
CA PRO A 845 9.96 2.53 -8.85
C PRO A 845 8.47 2.87 -8.69
N LEU A 846 8.12 4.10 -9.05
CA LEU A 846 6.73 4.53 -9.19
C LEU A 846 6.14 3.96 -10.48
N GLN A 847 4.94 3.39 -10.40
CA GLN A 847 4.26 2.76 -11.52
C GLN A 847 2.84 3.30 -11.69
N CYS A 848 2.37 3.37 -12.94
CA CYS A 848 0.98 3.71 -13.22
C CYS A 848 0.08 2.46 -13.06
N PRO A 849 -0.91 2.46 -12.15
CA PRO A 849 -1.84 1.34 -11.97
C PRO A 849 -2.69 1.01 -13.21
N LEU A 850 -2.86 1.97 -14.13
CA LEU A 850 -3.54 1.75 -15.42
C LEU A 850 -2.65 1.07 -16.46
N GLY A 851 -1.39 0.72 -16.14
CA GLY A 851 -0.46 0.06 -17.05
C GLY A 851 0.32 1.00 -17.98
N GLY A 852 0.15 2.32 -17.84
CA GLY A 852 0.92 3.32 -18.60
C GLY A 852 2.31 3.61 -18.03
N ARG A 853 3.01 4.55 -18.66
CA ARG A 853 4.24 5.17 -18.12
C ARG A 853 3.94 6.62 -17.76
N TYR A 854 4.60 7.16 -16.75
CA TYR A 854 4.52 8.57 -16.46
C TYR A 854 5.47 9.35 -17.38
N GLU A 855 4.98 10.43 -17.96
CA GLU A 855 5.71 11.34 -18.82
C GLU A 855 5.37 12.78 -18.46
N TYR A 856 6.33 13.68 -18.69
CA TYR A 856 6.12 15.11 -18.45
C TYR A 856 5.67 15.79 -19.73
N ASP A 857 4.52 16.45 -19.69
CA ASP A 857 4.04 17.30 -20.77
C ASP A 857 4.68 18.70 -20.65
N PRO A 858 5.54 19.13 -21.59
CA PRO A 858 6.21 20.43 -21.52
C PRO A 858 5.30 21.62 -21.85
N ILE A 859 4.17 21.39 -22.53
CA ILE A 859 3.18 22.43 -22.87
C ILE A 859 2.34 22.73 -21.65
N GLU A 860 1.80 21.69 -21.04
CA GLU A 860 0.92 21.76 -19.86
C GLU A 860 1.71 21.85 -18.54
N LYS A 861 3.03 21.62 -18.60
CA LYS A 861 3.99 21.66 -17.49
C LYS A 861 3.59 20.76 -16.30
N ARG A 862 3.19 19.53 -16.60
CA ARG A 862 2.73 18.55 -15.60
C ARG A 862 3.07 17.13 -16.00
N TRP A 863 3.09 16.26 -15.00
CA TRP A 863 3.14 14.83 -15.23
C TRP A 863 1.77 14.28 -15.66
N GLN A 864 1.80 13.34 -16.59
CA GLN A 864 0.65 12.57 -17.06
C GLN A 864 1.04 11.11 -17.28
N SER A 865 0.05 10.24 -17.50
CA SER A 865 0.32 8.86 -17.92
C SER A 865 -0.01 8.64 -19.39
N THR A 866 0.79 7.85 -20.08
CA THR A 866 0.51 7.37 -21.45
C THR A 866 -0.77 6.53 -21.56
N ALA A 867 -1.34 6.08 -20.43
CA ALA A 867 -2.63 5.39 -20.38
C ALA A 867 -3.83 6.36 -20.40
N TRP A 868 -3.58 7.66 -20.27
CA TRP A 868 -4.62 8.68 -20.29
C TRP A 868 -4.85 9.18 -21.72
N ASN A 869 -6.08 9.62 -22.00
CA ASN A 869 -6.40 10.28 -23.26
C ASN A 869 -6.47 11.79 -23.03
N GLY A 870 -5.29 12.41 -22.92
CA GLY A 870 -5.10 13.79 -22.47
C GLY A 870 -4.55 13.86 -21.05
N ASN A 871 -4.85 14.95 -20.34
CA ASN A 871 -4.16 15.28 -19.09
C ASN A 871 -4.71 14.55 -17.86
N GLU A 872 -5.85 13.88 -17.97
CA GLU A 872 -6.49 13.15 -16.87
C GLU A 872 -7.02 11.80 -17.38
N PRO A 873 -7.12 10.78 -16.50
CA PRO A 873 -7.79 9.54 -16.86
C PRO A 873 -9.26 9.85 -17.20
N LEU A 874 -9.83 9.06 -18.12
CA LEU A 874 -11.23 9.21 -18.49
C LEU A 874 -12.12 8.90 -17.27
N PRO A 875 -13.31 9.51 -17.16
CA PRO A 875 -14.25 9.20 -16.08
C PRO A 875 -14.89 7.81 -16.24
N THR A 876 -14.69 7.15 -17.38
CA THR A 876 -15.19 5.81 -17.68
C THR A 876 -14.09 5.01 -18.37
N PRO A 877 -14.03 3.67 -18.17
CA PRO A 877 -13.00 2.84 -18.79
C PRO A 877 -13.05 2.94 -20.32
N PRO A 878 -11.88 3.04 -21.01
CA PRO A 878 -11.78 2.85 -22.45
C PRO A 878 -12.38 1.51 -22.91
N ALA A 879 -12.84 1.44 -24.16
CA ALA A 879 -13.50 0.25 -24.69
C ALA A 879 -12.59 -1.00 -24.75
N ASP A 880 -11.28 -0.79 -24.80
CA ASP A 880 -10.23 -1.81 -24.82
C ASP A 880 -9.61 -2.07 -23.44
N TYR A 881 -10.04 -1.34 -22.39
CA TYR A 881 -9.53 -1.54 -21.05
C TYR A 881 -10.17 -2.77 -20.39
N VAL A 882 -9.32 -3.68 -19.92
CA VAL A 882 -9.70 -4.82 -19.08
C VAL A 882 -8.86 -4.80 -17.81
N ALA A 883 -9.54 -4.74 -16.66
CA ALA A 883 -8.88 -4.76 -15.37
C ALA A 883 -8.02 -6.03 -15.20
N PRO A 884 -6.81 -5.95 -14.61
CA PRO A 884 -5.87 -7.07 -14.55
C PRO A 884 -6.46 -8.38 -13.98
N LEU A 885 -7.33 -8.29 -12.97
CA LEU A 885 -8.04 -9.43 -12.40
C LEU A 885 -8.86 -10.21 -13.45
N LEU A 886 -9.54 -9.51 -14.36
CA LEU A 886 -10.41 -10.12 -15.38
C LEU A 886 -9.61 -10.87 -16.45
N ASN A 887 -8.31 -10.53 -16.63
CA ASN A 887 -7.46 -11.19 -17.61
C ASN A 887 -7.21 -12.67 -17.26
N TRP A 888 -7.10 -13.01 -15.98
CA TRP A 888 -6.68 -14.35 -15.55
C TRP A 888 -7.69 -15.09 -14.68
N PHE A 889 -8.49 -14.43 -13.85
CA PHE A 889 -9.39 -15.13 -12.93
C PHE A 889 -10.64 -15.67 -13.65
N ARG A 890 -10.98 -16.95 -13.42
CA ARG A 890 -12.15 -17.63 -14.03
C ARG A 890 -13.10 -18.24 -13.00
N GLY A 891 -13.02 -17.77 -11.76
CA GLY A 891 -13.84 -18.24 -10.64
C GLY A 891 -13.08 -19.16 -9.70
N GLY A 892 -13.70 -19.44 -8.56
CA GLY A 892 -13.15 -20.32 -7.55
C GLY A 892 -14.14 -20.68 -6.45
N THR A 893 -13.75 -21.64 -5.62
CA THR A 893 -14.47 -22.07 -4.43
C THR A 893 -13.56 -22.05 -3.23
N PHE A 894 -14.16 -21.84 -2.06
CA PHE A 894 -13.47 -21.81 -0.78
C PHE A 894 -14.26 -22.63 0.23
N THR A 895 -13.56 -23.40 1.06
CA THR A 895 -14.12 -24.03 2.26
C THR A 895 -13.19 -23.82 3.43
N MET A 896 -13.76 -23.57 4.61
CA MET A 896 -13.01 -23.48 5.86
C MET A 896 -13.67 -24.35 6.91
N THR A 897 -12.88 -25.13 7.61
CA THR A 897 -13.34 -26.06 8.64
C THR A 897 -12.52 -25.87 9.90
N GLN A 898 -13.19 -25.44 10.97
CA GLN A 898 -12.59 -25.31 12.30
C GLN A 898 -12.88 -26.57 13.12
N TYR A 899 -11.89 -27.44 13.25
CA TYR A 899 -11.92 -28.58 14.15
C TYR A 899 -11.54 -28.17 15.57
N SER A 900 -11.62 -29.10 16.53
CA SER A 900 -11.20 -28.88 17.91
C SER A 900 -9.69 -28.61 18.05
N ASP A 901 -8.90 -29.17 17.14
CA ASP A 901 -7.45 -29.25 17.20
C ASP A 901 -6.76 -28.70 15.94
N ARG A 902 -7.50 -28.15 14.97
CA ARG A 902 -6.94 -27.55 13.75
C ARG A 902 -7.92 -26.66 13.01
N LEU A 903 -7.38 -25.74 12.20
CA LEU A 903 -8.14 -24.96 11.21
C LEU A 903 -7.67 -25.35 9.81
N VAL A 904 -8.60 -25.75 8.95
CA VAL A 904 -8.32 -26.12 7.56
C VAL A 904 -9.04 -25.15 6.63
N ALA A 905 -8.37 -24.68 5.60
CA ALA A 905 -8.91 -23.87 4.53
C ALA A 905 -8.49 -24.44 3.17
N ASP A 906 -9.47 -24.76 2.34
CA ASP A 906 -9.24 -25.22 0.97
C ASP A 906 -9.78 -24.18 0.01
N VAL A 907 -8.98 -23.81 -0.98
CA VAL A 907 -9.35 -22.89 -2.06
C VAL A 907 -9.07 -23.58 -3.38
N GLU A 908 -10.03 -23.59 -4.29
CA GLU A 908 -9.81 -23.98 -5.68
C GLU A 908 -10.06 -22.77 -6.57
N ILE A 909 -9.09 -22.40 -7.40
CA ILE A 909 -9.18 -21.27 -8.31
C ILE A 909 -8.97 -21.79 -9.73
N THR A 910 -9.84 -21.40 -10.64
CA THR A 910 -9.61 -21.59 -12.07
C THR A 910 -9.00 -20.30 -12.62
N VAL A 911 -7.86 -20.44 -13.30
CA VAL A 911 -7.15 -19.32 -13.91
C VAL A 911 -6.92 -19.58 -15.39
N ALA A 912 -6.90 -18.53 -16.19
CA ALA A 912 -6.40 -18.60 -17.54
C ALA A 912 -4.88 -18.71 -17.52
N ARG A 913 -4.34 -19.53 -18.40
CA ARG A 913 -2.90 -19.60 -18.63
C ARG A 913 -2.45 -18.37 -19.36
N GLY A 914 -1.25 -17.92 -19.01
CA GLY A 914 -0.55 -16.94 -19.79
C GLY A 914 -0.36 -17.37 -21.23
N LEU A 915 -0.51 -16.42 -22.16
CA LEU A 915 0.08 -16.59 -23.48
C LEU A 915 1.59 -16.69 -23.25
N VAL A 916 2.17 -17.87 -23.49
CA VAL A 916 3.63 -18.03 -23.53
C VAL A 916 4.13 -17.11 -24.64
N THR A 917 4.58 -15.91 -24.30
CA THR A 917 5.37 -15.10 -25.21
C THR A 917 6.70 -15.83 -25.39
N GLU A 918 6.86 -16.46 -26.55
CA GLU A 918 8.10 -17.10 -27.00
C GLU A 918 9.32 -16.15 -26.93
#